data_AF-A0A9E4MBH8-F1
#
_entry.id   AF-A0A9E4MBH8-F1
#
_cell.length_a   1.000
_cell.length_b   1.000
_cell.length_c   1.000
_cell.angle_alpha   90.00
_cell.angle_beta   90.00
_cell.angle_gamma   90.00
#
_symmetry.space_group_name_H-M   'P 1'
#
loop_
_entity.id
_entity.type
_entity.pdbx_description
1 polymer ?
#
loop_
_entity_poly.entity_id
_entity_poly.type
_entity_poly.pdbx_seq_one_letter_code
_entity_poly.pdbx_strand_id
1 'polypeptide(L)'
;VRSADDPTERRILDAAAQLGVTGLTGCRRWTVYHLEGQLSSADVARLCAEVLVDPVTDEVAIGEPAAAGRVVEVAPIAGVTDGAARELERAAAVLGLPPLRAATARRHELSGDLDDDDVAVLTQRLLANPTTECSGSGELAPSFSPTWEVAPVASPVRLIGLDDGQLAGLSRQRMLSLDVTEMRAIRDHYASCGRDPTDAELETLAQAWSEHCVHKTFKAEIHLTHTRADGHLEVSRHDGLLNALRRATAELDAGWLRSVFVDNAGIVAFDDELDLAVKVETHNHPSALEPFGGANTGVGGVVRDVMGVSARPIACTDVLCFGPEDLAEADLPAGVLHPRRIRDGVVAGIGDYGNKLGLPTVNGAVLYDPGYVGNPLVFCGALGLLPKDSHPTAPRAGDRIVVIGGRTGRDGIGGATFSSAGLDASVMDRAGSAVQIGDPIVQKGCIEVIERARESGLYNAITDCGAGGLSSAVGEMGAELGAEVDLATVPLKYPGLAPWEIWLSEAQERMVLAVPTEKVAPLQDLCTGWEVELSDIGSFTSTGRLVVRHGACDVIDLPMEFLHHGLPGRTLVAEHRDPAIAAATTGSPPAIDNEKLLLDLLAHPNVASRESIVSSYDHEVRGGTVVRPFAGPAADGPTDAAVLKPLGTWHHDRAVALAVGLNPRLTRAARHRRGVPQPHRRRGGPFPGRPAGQLQLGRPDETRPARIAGAGRGGLRRRGPPLPRPVRLRQGQPLQRVRRPGGARHAADLRRRDRAGPASGGDERPDHLRKRPVAGGTRFRPPGRVPGG
;
A
#
# COMPACT_ATOMS: atom_id res chain seq x y z
N VAL A 1 17.78 22.19 6.93
CA VAL A 1 18.78 21.20 6.48
C VAL A 1 18.68 21.03 4.98
N ARG A 2 19.81 20.93 4.28
CA ARG A 2 19.86 20.68 2.83
C ARG A 2 20.97 19.68 2.51
N SER A 3 20.72 18.77 1.59
CA SER A 3 21.80 17.93 1.05
C SER A 3 22.54 18.68 -0.06
N ALA A 4 23.88 18.58 -0.08
CA ALA A 4 24.71 19.28 -1.06
C ALA A 4 24.48 18.79 -2.50
N ASP A 5 24.06 17.53 -2.68
CA ASP A 5 23.78 16.89 -3.96
C ASP A 5 22.39 16.22 -3.94
N ASP A 6 21.34 17.03 -3.81
CA ASP A 6 19.96 16.52 -3.84
C ASP A 6 19.51 16.26 -5.29
N PRO A 7 19.36 14.99 -5.73
CA PRO A 7 18.98 14.67 -7.10
C PRO A 7 17.58 15.19 -7.46
N THR A 8 16.76 15.54 -6.47
CA THR A 8 15.44 16.14 -6.67
C THR A 8 15.54 17.55 -7.26
N GLU A 9 16.59 18.31 -6.93
CA GLU A 9 16.82 19.65 -7.47
C GLU A 9 16.90 19.59 -9.01
N ARG A 10 17.62 18.59 -9.55
CA ARG A 10 17.70 18.37 -11.01
C ARG A 10 16.39 17.89 -11.62
N ARG A 11 15.66 16.99 -10.94
CA ARG A 11 14.34 16.54 -11.43
C ARG A 11 13.34 17.68 -11.52
N ILE A 12 13.38 18.63 -10.57
CA ILE A 12 12.54 19.83 -10.60
C ILE A 12 12.88 20.68 -11.84
N LEU A 13 14.15 20.85 -12.17
CA LEU A 13 14.57 21.57 -13.39
C LEU A 13 14.07 20.88 -14.67
N ASP A 14 14.27 19.56 -14.78
CA ASP A 14 13.86 18.79 -15.95
C ASP A 14 12.31 18.79 -16.10
N ALA A 15 11.57 18.77 -15.00
CA ALA A 15 10.12 18.83 -14.99
C ALA A 15 9.57 20.23 -15.28
N ALA A 16 10.21 21.29 -14.78
CA ALA A 16 9.86 22.67 -15.07
C ALA A 16 9.91 22.96 -16.58
N ALA A 17 10.97 22.51 -17.25
CA ALA A 17 11.11 22.64 -18.70
C ALA A 17 9.99 21.92 -19.48
N GLN A 18 9.51 20.77 -18.98
CA GLN A 18 8.39 20.03 -19.58
C GLN A 18 7.04 20.75 -19.37
N LEU A 19 6.90 21.51 -18.29
CA LEU A 19 5.75 22.38 -18.04
C LEU A 19 5.77 23.68 -18.85
N GLY A 20 6.81 23.89 -19.66
CA GLY A 20 7.00 25.11 -20.44
C GLY A 20 7.70 26.24 -19.69
N VAL A 21 8.08 26.03 -18.43
CA VAL A 21 8.79 27.01 -17.60
C VAL A 21 10.30 26.87 -17.85
N THR A 22 10.80 27.50 -18.92
CA THR A 22 12.23 27.42 -19.31
C THR A 22 13.12 28.44 -18.62
N GLY A 23 12.54 29.41 -17.90
CA GLY A 23 13.27 30.44 -17.16
C GLY A 23 13.97 29.93 -15.90
N LEU A 24 13.59 28.76 -15.39
CA LEU A 24 14.17 28.15 -14.20
C LEU A 24 15.57 27.58 -14.50
N THR A 25 16.61 28.16 -13.91
CA THR A 25 18.01 27.77 -14.13
C THR A 25 18.65 27.08 -12.92
N GLY A 26 18.02 27.20 -11.74
CA GLY A 26 18.46 26.53 -10.52
C GLY A 26 17.34 26.41 -9.50
N CYS A 27 17.38 25.34 -8.71
CA CYS A 27 16.50 25.13 -7.57
C CYS A 27 17.37 24.62 -6.42
N ARG A 28 17.33 25.29 -5.26
CA ARG A 28 17.89 24.74 -4.02
C ARG A 28 16.77 24.33 -3.10
N ARG A 29 16.87 23.14 -2.51
CA ARG A 29 15.83 22.61 -1.62
C ARG A 29 16.34 22.47 -0.20
N TRP A 30 15.58 22.99 0.76
CA TRP A 30 15.80 22.76 2.18
C TRP A 30 14.61 22.01 2.77
N THR A 31 14.92 21.10 3.69
CA THR A 31 13.96 20.63 4.69
C THR A 31 14.03 21.58 5.89
N VAL A 32 12.90 22.17 6.25
CA VAL A 32 12.73 23.10 7.36
C VAL A 32 12.13 22.34 8.53
N TYR A 33 12.68 22.55 9.73
CA TYR A 33 12.18 21.98 10.97
C TYR A 33 11.86 23.13 11.92
N HIS A 34 10.59 23.27 12.28
CA HIS A 34 10.14 24.20 13.30
C HIS A 34 10.04 23.47 14.63
N LEU A 35 10.60 24.06 15.69
CA LEU A 35 10.63 23.47 17.03
C LEU A 35 9.94 24.40 18.02
N GLU A 36 8.95 23.89 18.75
CA GLU A 36 8.27 24.58 19.85
C GLU A 36 8.62 23.88 21.17
N GLY A 37 9.28 24.58 22.09
CA GLY A 37 9.68 24.02 23.39
C GLY A 37 10.70 24.88 24.13
N GLN A 38 11.02 24.48 25.36
CA GLN A 38 12.05 25.13 26.18
C GLN A 38 13.44 24.59 25.83
N LEU A 39 13.92 24.90 24.62
CA LEU A 39 15.21 24.43 24.10
C LEU A 39 16.29 25.51 24.23
N SER A 40 17.45 25.14 24.74
CA SER A 40 18.65 26.00 24.70
C SER A 40 19.31 25.93 23.31
N SER A 41 20.17 26.90 23.00
CA SER A 41 20.97 26.86 21.77
C SER A 41 21.87 25.62 21.69
N ALA A 42 22.28 25.07 22.83
CA ALA A 42 23.05 23.82 22.89
C ALA A 42 22.17 22.61 22.52
N ASP A 43 20.91 22.59 22.96
CA ASP A 43 19.97 21.51 22.61
C ASP A 43 19.68 21.50 21.11
N VAL A 44 19.46 22.68 20.51
CA VAL A 44 19.25 22.80 19.06
C VAL A 44 20.50 22.38 18.29
N ALA A 45 21.68 22.82 18.70
CA ALA A 45 22.94 22.42 18.06
C ALA A 45 23.16 20.90 18.13
N ARG A 46 22.77 20.28 19.25
CA ARG A 46 22.84 18.83 19.44
C ARG A 46 21.87 18.08 18.54
N LEU A 47 20.61 18.54 18.43
CA LEU A 47 19.63 18.00 17.48
C LEU A 47 20.15 18.09 16.05
N CYS A 48 20.74 19.22 15.67
CA CYS A 48 21.35 19.39 14.36
C CYS A 48 22.44 18.35 14.11
N ALA A 49 23.39 18.18 15.05
CA ALA A 49 24.55 17.33 14.86
C ALA A 49 24.29 15.82 14.98
N GLU A 50 23.35 15.41 15.84
CA GLU A 50 23.11 13.99 16.16
C GLU A 50 21.91 13.39 15.42
N VAL A 51 20.98 14.21 14.92
CA VAL A 51 19.70 13.72 14.37
C VAL A 51 19.40 14.27 12.98
N LEU A 52 19.49 15.59 12.80
CA LEU A 52 18.90 16.24 11.63
C LEU A 52 19.79 16.24 10.39
N VAL A 53 21.10 16.02 10.53
CA VAL A 53 22.04 16.08 9.40
C VAL A 53 22.91 14.86 9.34
N ASP A 54 23.20 14.41 8.11
CA ASP A 54 24.43 13.67 7.86
C ASP A 54 25.59 14.67 7.78
N PRO A 55 26.58 14.63 8.70
CA PRO A 55 27.65 15.62 8.75
C PRO A 55 28.59 15.56 7.54
N VAL A 56 28.48 14.55 6.68
CA VAL A 56 29.27 14.40 5.45
C VAL A 56 28.58 15.05 4.25
N THR A 57 27.25 14.91 4.13
CA THR A 57 26.52 15.31 2.92
C THR A 57 25.62 16.52 3.10
N ASP A 58 25.27 16.87 4.33
CA ASP A 58 24.22 17.84 4.60
C ASP A 58 24.76 19.13 5.23
N GLU A 59 24.10 20.22 4.86
CA GLU A 59 24.30 21.57 5.36
C GLU A 59 23.14 21.95 6.29
N VAL A 60 23.44 22.67 7.37
CA VAL A 60 22.44 23.20 8.30
C VAL A 60 22.56 24.70 8.45
N ALA A 61 21.41 25.36 8.48
CA ALA A 61 21.24 26.74 8.88
C ALA A 61 20.25 26.79 10.04
N ILE A 62 20.56 27.57 11.07
CA ILE A 62 19.66 27.86 12.19
C ILE A 62 19.16 29.30 12.01
N GLY A 63 17.85 29.49 12.05
CA GLY A 63 17.22 30.73 11.61
C GLY A 63 17.07 30.79 10.09
N GLU A 64 16.80 31.98 9.56
CA GLU A 64 16.50 32.12 8.14
C GLU A 64 17.78 32.18 7.29
N PRO A 65 17.98 31.25 6.34
CA PRO A 65 19.07 31.36 5.38
C PRO A 65 18.78 32.47 4.36
N ALA A 66 19.81 33.26 4.03
CA ALA A 66 19.70 34.29 2.99
C ALA A 66 19.39 33.63 1.64
N ALA A 67 18.23 33.98 1.05
CA ALA A 67 17.80 33.43 -0.24
C ALA A 67 18.38 34.26 -1.41
N ALA A 68 18.91 33.58 -2.42
CA ALA A 68 19.47 34.21 -3.62
C ALA A 68 18.43 34.43 -4.75
N GLY A 69 17.17 34.05 -4.55
CA GLY A 69 16.12 34.05 -5.57
C GLY A 69 14.70 34.05 -4.99
N ARG A 70 13.72 33.59 -5.78
CA ARG A 70 12.32 33.48 -5.35
C ARG A 70 12.17 32.31 -4.38
N VAL A 71 11.46 32.49 -3.28
CA VAL A 71 11.27 31.43 -2.26
C VAL A 71 9.83 30.96 -2.28
N VAL A 72 9.66 29.64 -2.33
CA VAL A 72 8.38 28.96 -2.11
C VAL A 72 8.58 27.96 -0.98
N GLU A 73 7.81 28.11 0.10
CA GLU A 73 7.72 27.09 1.14
C GLU A 73 6.44 26.29 0.99
N VAL A 74 6.55 24.99 1.30
CA VAL A 74 5.48 24.00 1.22
C VAL A 74 5.47 23.22 2.52
N ALA A 75 4.34 23.17 3.21
CA ALA A 75 4.20 22.46 4.47
C ALA A 75 2.94 21.57 4.45
N PRO A 76 2.91 20.47 5.21
CA PRO A 76 1.68 19.69 5.39
C PRO A 76 0.54 20.57 5.88
N ILE A 77 -0.67 20.39 5.33
CA ILE A 77 -1.87 21.02 5.92
C ILE A 77 -2.15 20.41 7.29
N ALA A 78 -2.81 21.18 8.15
CA ALA A 78 -3.16 20.71 9.47
C ALA A 78 -3.97 19.40 9.43
N GLY A 79 -3.48 18.39 10.15
CA GLY A 79 -4.10 17.08 10.27
C GLY A 79 -3.52 15.98 9.38
N VAL A 80 -2.72 16.35 8.37
CA VAL A 80 -1.91 15.38 7.63
C VAL A 80 -0.78 14.85 8.52
N THR A 81 -0.47 13.56 8.38
CA THR A 81 0.60 12.90 9.14
C THR A 81 1.96 13.50 8.77
N ASP A 82 2.63 14.16 9.72
CA ASP A 82 4.03 14.56 9.62
C ASP A 82 4.93 13.57 10.37
N GLY A 83 5.29 12.48 9.69
CA GLY A 83 6.12 11.42 10.27
C GLY A 83 7.51 11.93 10.67
N ALA A 84 8.10 12.86 9.91
CA ALA A 84 9.42 13.39 10.20
C ALA A 84 9.43 14.23 11.48
N ALA A 85 8.40 15.07 11.69
CA ALA A 85 8.22 15.80 12.94
C ALA A 85 8.08 14.85 14.13
N ARG A 86 7.24 13.82 14.02
CA ARG A 86 7.04 12.86 15.12
C ARG A 86 8.31 12.08 15.46
N GLU A 87 9.06 11.62 14.45
CA GLU A 87 10.32 10.93 14.68
C GLU A 87 11.39 11.86 15.27
N LEU A 88 11.34 13.15 14.96
CA LEU A 88 12.21 14.15 15.59
C LEU A 88 11.87 14.36 17.07
N GLU A 89 10.57 14.46 17.41
CA GLU A 89 10.11 14.50 18.80
C GLU A 89 10.57 13.26 19.59
N ARG A 90 10.44 12.08 18.97
CA ARG A 90 10.91 10.81 19.53
C ARG A 90 12.42 10.81 19.74
N ALA A 91 13.19 11.19 18.72
CA ALA A 91 14.64 11.25 18.81
C ALA A 91 15.10 12.23 19.90
N ALA A 92 14.45 13.39 20.03
CA ALA A 92 14.72 14.35 21.08
C ALA A 92 14.50 13.76 22.48
N ALA A 93 13.41 13.02 22.68
CA ALA A 93 13.12 12.33 23.93
C ALA A 93 14.19 11.26 24.25
N VAL A 94 14.63 10.49 23.25
CA VAL A 94 15.71 9.50 23.40
C VAL A 94 17.05 10.16 23.79
N LEU A 95 17.33 11.36 23.28
CA LEU A 95 18.50 12.13 23.64
C LEU A 95 18.44 12.77 25.04
N GLY A 96 17.29 12.64 25.74
CA GLY A 96 17.04 13.22 27.05
C GLY A 96 16.82 14.73 27.02
N LEU A 97 16.38 15.27 25.88
CA LEU A 97 16.08 16.70 25.74
C LEU A 97 14.73 17.05 26.38
N PRO A 98 14.51 18.34 26.72
CA PRO A 98 13.19 18.81 27.16
C PRO A 98 12.09 18.45 26.14
N PRO A 99 10.86 18.14 26.59
CA PRO A 99 9.74 17.92 25.69
C PRO A 99 9.58 19.07 24.70
N LEU A 100 9.44 18.72 23.43
CA LEU A 100 9.26 19.66 22.32
C LEU A 100 8.17 19.16 21.38
N ARG A 101 7.66 20.08 20.57
CA ARG A 101 6.83 19.78 19.40
C ARG A 101 7.58 20.18 18.13
N ALA A 102 7.42 19.39 17.09
CA ALA A 102 8.03 19.65 15.79
C ALA A 102 6.98 19.83 14.69
N ALA A 103 7.35 20.56 13.65
CA ALA A 103 6.63 20.61 12.39
C ALA A 103 7.64 20.73 11.24
N THR A 104 7.38 20.10 10.10
CA THR A 104 8.27 20.16 8.94
C THR A 104 7.69 20.96 7.79
N ALA A 105 8.58 21.52 6.98
CA ALA A 105 8.26 22.15 5.71
C ALA A 105 9.40 21.93 4.70
N ARG A 106 9.13 22.25 3.44
CA ARG A 106 10.10 22.20 2.34
C ARG A 106 10.23 23.60 1.76
N ARG A 107 11.44 24.15 1.75
CA ARG A 107 11.75 25.45 1.15
C ARG A 107 12.45 25.24 -0.18
N HIS A 108 11.90 25.85 -1.22
CA HIS A 108 12.46 25.86 -2.57
C HIS A 108 12.94 27.27 -2.90
N GLU A 109 14.25 27.42 -3.12
CA GLU A 109 14.86 28.66 -3.60
C GLU A 109 15.06 28.54 -5.12
N LEU A 110 14.25 29.28 -5.87
CA LEU A 110 14.19 29.23 -7.32
C LEU A 110 15.06 30.36 -7.91
N SER A 111 15.97 29.99 -8.81
CA SER A 111 16.89 30.90 -9.49
C SER A 111 16.62 30.90 -11.00
N GLY A 112 16.64 32.08 -11.61
CA GLY A 112 16.37 32.25 -13.04
C GLY A 112 15.55 33.50 -13.34
N ASP A 113 15.17 33.63 -14.61
CA ASP A 113 14.25 34.67 -15.08
C ASP A 113 12.83 34.10 -14.99
N LEU A 114 12.17 34.33 -13.85
CA LEU A 114 10.86 33.78 -13.52
C LEU A 114 9.91 34.92 -13.16
N ASP A 115 8.78 34.98 -13.86
CA ASP A 115 7.68 35.86 -13.48
C ASP A 115 6.77 35.21 -12.41
N ASP A 116 5.72 35.93 -12.01
CA ASP A 116 4.79 35.44 -10.99
C ASP A 116 3.95 34.25 -11.47
N ASP A 117 3.66 34.19 -12.77
CA ASP A 117 2.89 33.12 -13.38
C ASP A 117 3.73 31.83 -13.44
N ASP A 118 5.01 31.93 -13.81
CA ASP A 118 5.96 30.82 -13.76
C ASP A 118 6.06 30.22 -12.36
N VAL A 119 6.22 31.06 -11.32
CA VAL A 119 6.28 30.60 -9.92
C VAL A 119 4.97 29.96 -9.49
N ALA A 120 3.81 30.51 -9.90
CA ALA A 120 2.51 29.92 -9.61
C ALA A 120 2.35 28.54 -10.28
N VAL A 121 2.74 28.41 -11.54
CA VAL A 121 2.71 27.14 -12.29
C VAL A 121 3.62 26.11 -11.62
N LEU A 122 4.87 26.47 -11.30
CA LEU A 122 5.80 25.58 -10.60
C LEU A 122 5.22 25.14 -9.25
N THR A 123 4.69 26.08 -8.47
CA THR A 123 4.12 25.79 -7.15
C THR A 123 2.96 24.81 -7.25
N GLN A 124 1.97 25.09 -8.09
CA GLN A 124 0.74 24.30 -8.21
C GLN A 124 0.94 22.96 -8.93
N ARG A 125 1.86 22.89 -9.90
CA ARG A 125 2.01 21.73 -10.79
C ARG A 125 3.20 20.85 -10.43
N LEU A 126 4.15 21.32 -9.62
CA LEU A 126 5.40 20.61 -9.36
C LEU A 126 5.85 20.60 -7.89
N LEU A 127 5.81 21.74 -7.19
CA LEU A 127 6.43 21.85 -5.86
C LEU A 127 5.50 21.46 -4.72
N ALA A 128 4.22 21.84 -4.81
CA ALA A 128 3.24 21.60 -3.77
C ALA A 128 2.14 20.63 -4.22
N ASN A 129 1.66 19.87 -3.26
CA ASN A 129 0.49 19.03 -3.41
C ASN A 129 -0.71 19.67 -2.69
N PRO A 130 -1.60 20.38 -3.39
CA PRO A 130 -2.67 21.15 -2.73
C PRO A 130 -3.67 20.27 -1.97
N THR A 131 -3.67 18.96 -2.19
CA THR A 131 -4.51 18.01 -1.47
C THR A 131 -4.03 17.78 -0.04
N THR A 132 -2.72 17.80 0.20
CA THR A 132 -2.10 17.44 1.49
C THR A 132 -1.18 18.52 2.04
N GLU A 133 -0.90 19.57 1.27
CA GLU A 133 0.09 20.59 1.59
C GLU A 133 -0.45 21.99 1.29
N CYS A 134 -0.04 22.95 2.11
CA CYS A 134 -0.18 24.37 1.80
C CYS A 134 1.15 24.90 1.27
N SER A 135 1.08 25.97 0.48
CA SER A 135 2.26 26.64 -0.07
C SER A 135 2.17 28.14 0.14
N GLY A 136 3.30 28.80 0.36
CA GLY A 136 3.41 30.24 0.49
C GLY A 136 4.65 30.79 -0.22
N SER A 137 4.54 32.04 -0.68
CA SER A 137 5.70 32.80 -1.13
C SER A 137 6.47 33.30 0.08
N GLY A 138 7.70 32.83 0.27
CA GLY A 138 8.50 33.10 1.47
C GLY A 138 8.23 32.10 2.61
N GLU A 139 8.45 32.54 3.86
CA GLU A 139 8.33 31.69 5.04
C GLU A 139 6.87 31.37 5.39
N LEU A 140 6.58 30.09 5.66
CA LEU A 140 5.30 29.65 6.20
C LEU A 140 5.33 29.59 7.73
N ALA A 141 4.27 30.08 8.36
CA ALA A 141 4.09 29.89 9.80
C ALA A 141 3.87 28.39 10.11
N PRO A 142 4.57 27.81 11.09
CA PRO A 142 4.40 26.41 11.45
C PRO A 142 3.00 26.15 12.01
N SER A 143 2.41 25.02 11.64
CA SER A 143 1.17 24.52 12.23
C SER A 143 1.50 23.40 13.20
N PHE A 144 1.53 23.70 14.50
CA PHE A 144 1.74 22.66 15.51
C PHE A 144 0.46 21.91 15.85
N SER A 145 -0.71 22.55 15.81
CA SER A 145 -2.08 21.98 15.79
C SER A 145 -3.10 23.12 15.75
N PRO A 146 -4.20 23.04 14.97
CA PRO A 146 -5.24 24.05 15.06
C PRO A 146 -6.11 23.82 16.31
N THR A 147 -6.54 24.92 16.94
CA THR A 147 -7.68 24.91 17.85
C THR A 147 -8.95 24.87 17.03
N TRP A 148 -9.71 23.78 17.10
CA TRP A 148 -11.01 23.65 16.44
C TRP A 148 -12.13 23.75 17.48
N GLU A 149 -13.18 24.53 17.19
CA GLU A 149 -14.43 24.45 17.95
C GLU A 149 -15.15 23.14 17.61
N VAL A 150 -15.51 22.38 18.64
CA VAL A 150 -16.17 21.08 18.52
C VAL A 150 -17.68 21.29 18.42
N ALA A 151 -18.35 20.60 17.50
CA ALA A 151 -19.78 20.32 17.62
C ALA A 151 -19.95 18.90 18.20
N PRO A 152 -20.17 18.74 19.51
CA PRO A 152 -20.10 17.44 20.18
C PRO A 152 -21.39 16.60 20.03
N VAL A 153 -22.20 16.82 18.99
CA VAL A 153 -23.59 16.34 18.99
C VAL A 153 -23.92 15.59 17.70
N ALA A 154 -24.32 14.33 17.85
CA ALA A 154 -24.97 13.57 16.79
C ALA A 154 -26.26 14.27 16.37
N SER A 155 -26.40 14.58 15.09
CA SER A 155 -27.50 15.40 14.58
C SER A 155 -28.55 14.54 13.87
N PRO A 156 -29.84 14.62 14.23
CA PRO A 156 -30.89 13.90 13.51
C PRO A 156 -30.93 14.27 12.02
N VAL A 157 -31.11 13.27 11.17
CA VAL A 157 -31.24 13.42 9.72
C VAL A 157 -32.64 13.03 9.29
N ARG A 158 -33.45 14.03 8.93
CA ARG A 158 -34.82 13.81 8.50
C ARG A 158 -34.88 12.95 7.22
N LEU A 159 -35.40 11.73 7.35
CA LEU A 159 -35.75 10.83 6.25
C LEU A 159 -37.26 10.60 6.19
N ILE A 160 -37.92 10.57 7.36
CA ILE A 160 -39.34 10.26 7.45
C ILE A 160 -40.15 11.36 6.75
N GLY A 161 -41.02 10.92 5.83
CA GLY A 161 -41.86 11.79 5.02
C GLY A 161 -41.18 12.36 3.77
N LEU A 162 -39.92 11.99 3.47
CA LEU A 162 -39.28 12.32 2.20
C LEU A 162 -39.76 11.40 1.07
N ASP A 163 -40.01 12.00 -0.10
CA ASP A 163 -40.25 11.29 -1.35
C ASP A 163 -38.95 10.79 -2.01
N ASP A 164 -39.08 10.02 -3.09
CA ASP A 164 -37.95 9.42 -3.81
C ASP A 164 -36.96 10.43 -4.37
N GLY A 165 -37.45 11.57 -4.86
CA GLY A 165 -36.63 12.63 -5.40
C GLY A 165 -35.82 13.33 -4.31
N GLN A 166 -36.45 13.55 -3.16
CA GLN A 166 -35.85 14.14 -1.97
C GLN A 166 -34.81 13.20 -1.34
N LEU A 167 -35.10 11.89 -1.24
CA LEU A 167 -34.14 10.88 -0.77
C LEU A 167 -32.90 10.82 -1.66
N ALA A 168 -33.09 10.78 -2.98
CA ALA A 168 -31.98 10.79 -3.93
C ALA A 168 -31.18 12.12 -3.86
N GLY A 169 -31.86 13.24 -3.63
CA GLY A 169 -31.24 14.55 -3.41
C GLY A 169 -30.36 14.57 -2.16
N LEU A 170 -30.86 14.05 -1.05
CA LEU A 170 -30.11 13.96 0.22
C LEU A 170 -28.88 13.07 0.07
N SER A 171 -29.01 11.90 -0.56
CA SER A 171 -27.88 10.99 -0.83
C SER A 171 -26.77 11.68 -1.62
N ARG A 172 -27.11 12.47 -2.66
CA ARG A 172 -26.11 13.27 -3.41
C ARG A 172 -25.51 14.40 -2.57
N GLN A 173 -26.32 15.11 -1.80
CA GLN A 173 -25.86 16.24 -0.98
C GLN A 173 -24.83 15.78 0.07
N ARG A 174 -25.06 14.62 0.68
CA ARG A 174 -24.18 14.02 1.70
C ARG A 174 -23.15 13.05 1.14
N MET A 175 -23.14 12.80 -0.17
CA MET A 175 -22.20 11.86 -0.82
C MET A 175 -22.27 10.43 -0.24
N LEU A 176 -23.48 9.97 0.10
CA LEU A 176 -23.70 8.65 0.69
C LEU A 176 -23.46 7.51 -0.31
N SER A 177 -23.49 7.81 -1.61
CA SER A 177 -23.44 6.80 -2.69
C SER A 177 -24.51 5.70 -2.58
N LEU A 178 -25.61 6.02 -1.91
CA LEU A 178 -26.80 5.16 -1.78
C LEU A 178 -27.81 5.47 -2.87
N ASP A 179 -28.36 4.42 -3.50
CA ASP A 179 -29.45 4.58 -4.45
C ASP A 179 -30.80 4.79 -3.76
N VAL A 180 -31.84 5.11 -4.55
CA VAL A 180 -33.16 5.42 -3.99
C VAL A 180 -33.81 4.22 -3.28
N THR A 181 -33.51 2.99 -3.71
CA THR A 181 -34.04 1.76 -3.09
C THR A 181 -33.41 1.53 -1.73
N GLU A 182 -32.09 1.77 -1.64
CA GLU A 182 -31.33 1.71 -0.40
C GLU A 182 -31.80 2.79 0.59
N MET A 183 -31.93 4.04 0.13
CA MET A 183 -32.44 5.14 0.95
C MET A 183 -33.87 4.91 1.45
N ARG A 184 -34.73 4.27 0.63
CA ARG A 184 -36.08 3.85 1.05
C ARG A 184 -36.02 2.82 2.16
N ALA A 185 -35.18 1.80 2.04
CA ALA A 185 -35.03 0.76 3.06
C ALA A 185 -34.61 1.37 4.40
N ILE A 186 -33.68 2.32 4.39
CA ILE A 186 -33.26 3.07 5.58
C ILE A 186 -34.43 3.88 6.15
N ARG A 187 -35.12 4.69 5.32
CA ARG A 187 -36.28 5.47 5.76
C ARG A 187 -37.34 4.59 6.40
N ASP A 188 -37.68 3.47 5.77
CA ASP A 188 -38.77 2.59 6.21
C ASP A 188 -38.41 1.89 7.53
N HIS A 189 -37.12 1.50 7.71
CA HIS A 189 -36.62 1.02 8.99
C HIS A 189 -36.79 2.05 10.10
N TYR A 190 -36.30 3.27 9.89
CA TYR A 190 -36.36 4.35 10.88
C TYR A 190 -37.80 4.82 11.17
N ALA A 191 -38.66 4.83 10.15
CA ALA A 191 -40.10 5.04 10.32
C ALA A 191 -40.73 3.98 11.24
N SER A 192 -40.33 2.71 11.12
CA SER A 192 -40.80 1.65 12.03
C SER A 192 -40.29 1.81 13.46
N CYS A 193 -39.11 2.40 13.65
CA CYS A 193 -38.54 2.76 14.95
C CYS A 193 -39.17 4.03 15.56
N GLY A 194 -39.99 4.77 14.79
CA GLY A 194 -40.63 6.01 15.26
C GLY A 194 -39.67 7.20 15.42
N ARG A 195 -38.49 7.17 14.79
CA ARG A 195 -37.49 8.25 14.84
C ARG A 195 -36.68 8.32 13.54
N ASP A 196 -36.12 9.48 13.25
CA ASP A 196 -35.11 9.63 12.21
C ASP A 196 -33.73 9.08 12.67
N PRO A 197 -32.84 8.68 11.74
CA PRO A 197 -31.46 8.32 12.07
C PRO A 197 -30.65 9.53 12.56
N THR A 198 -29.60 9.28 13.32
CA THR A 198 -28.52 10.27 13.47
C THR A 198 -27.69 10.34 12.19
N ASP A 199 -26.89 11.40 12.05
CA ASP A 199 -25.87 11.49 11.00
C ASP A 199 -24.91 10.30 11.06
N ALA A 200 -24.39 9.97 12.24
CA ALA A 200 -23.49 8.83 12.42
C ALA A 200 -24.11 7.49 11.99
N GLU A 201 -25.40 7.27 12.27
CA GLU A 201 -26.12 6.08 11.84
C GLU A 201 -26.29 6.01 10.32
N LEU A 202 -26.68 7.13 9.69
CA LEU A 202 -26.86 7.19 8.25
C LEU A 202 -25.53 7.01 7.51
N GLU A 203 -24.46 7.65 7.99
CA GLU A 203 -23.11 7.49 7.43
C GLU A 203 -22.60 6.05 7.63
N THR A 204 -22.84 5.44 8.79
CA THR A 204 -22.51 4.03 9.06
C THR A 204 -23.18 3.10 8.05
N LEU A 205 -24.47 3.28 7.79
CA LEU A 205 -25.21 2.50 6.80
C LEU A 205 -24.71 2.76 5.38
N ALA A 206 -24.47 4.01 5.01
CA ALA A 206 -23.96 4.39 3.69
C ALA A 206 -22.61 3.72 3.39
N GLN A 207 -21.71 3.73 4.37
CA GLN A 207 -20.42 3.10 4.29
C GLN A 207 -20.53 1.58 4.20
N ALA A 208 -21.24 0.96 5.14
CA ALA A 208 -21.42 -0.48 5.22
C ALA A 208 -22.10 -1.05 3.97
N TRP A 209 -22.98 -0.29 3.32
CA TRP A 209 -23.72 -0.68 2.12
C TRP A 209 -23.10 -0.20 0.81
N SER A 210 -21.89 0.38 0.86
CA SER A 210 -21.16 0.85 -0.31
C SER A 210 -20.79 -0.31 -1.25
N GLU A 211 -20.50 0.00 -2.53
CA GLU A 211 -20.01 -1.00 -3.48
C GLU A 211 -18.66 -1.59 -3.03
N HIS A 212 -17.81 -0.77 -2.42
CA HIS A 212 -16.50 -1.17 -1.89
C HIS A 212 -16.61 -2.22 -0.76
N CYS A 213 -17.52 -2.04 0.20
CA CYS A 213 -17.66 -2.96 1.33
C CYS A 213 -18.46 -4.22 0.93
N VAL A 214 -19.65 -4.07 0.35
CA VAL A 214 -20.55 -5.22 0.11
C VAL A 214 -20.24 -5.96 -1.19
N HIS A 215 -19.58 -5.31 -2.16
CA HIS A 215 -19.38 -5.84 -3.50
C HIS A 215 -20.72 -6.14 -4.22
N LYS A 216 -21.65 -5.18 -4.19
CA LYS A 216 -23.03 -5.31 -4.68
C LYS A 216 -23.08 -5.81 -6.13
N THR A 217 -22.21 -5.29 -7.00
CA THR A 217 -22.09 -5.68 -8.40
C THR A 217 -21.61 -7.12 -8.56
N PHE A 218 -20.68 -7.57 -7.71
CA PHE A 218 -20.14 -8.94 -7.76
C PHE A 218 -21.11 -9.97 -7.19
N LYS A 219 -22.03 -9.57 -6.33
CA LYS A 219 -23.09 -10.41 -5.73
C LYS A 219 -24.41 -10.39 -6.53
N ALA A 220 -24.63 -9.36 -7.34
CA ALA A 220 -25.88 -9.16 -8.06
C ALA A 220 -26.24 -10.33 -9.00
N GLU A 221 -27.53 -10.62 -9.10
CA GLU A 221 -28.06 -11.52 -10.13
C GLU A 221 -27.94 -10.82 -11.50
N ILE A 222 -27.51 -11.54 -12.53
CA ILE A 222 -27.34 -11.00 -13.88
C ILE A 222 -28.40 -11.60 -14.81
N HIS A 223 -29.23 -10.72 -15.39
CA HIS A 223 -30.18 -11.07 -16.45
C HIS A 223 -29.53 -10.73 -17.79
N LEU A 224 -29.12 -11.74 -18.55
CA LEU A 224 -28.41 -11.58 -19.81
C LEU A 224 -29.30 -11.88 -21.00
N THR A 225 -29.42 -10.90 -21.90
CA THR A 225 -29.95 -11.11 -23.26
C THR A 225 -28.78 -11.27 -24.23
N HIS A 226 -28.55 -12.49 -24.73
CA HIS A 226 -27.51 -12.81 -25.70
C HIS A 226 -28.09 -12.93 -27.11
N THR A 227 -27.69 -12.03 -28.01
CA THR A 227 -27.93 -12.15 -29.45
C THR A 227 -26.78 -12.89 -30.12
N ARG A 228 -27.04 -14.10 -30.59
CA ARG A 228 -26.04 -14.89 -31.33
C ARG A 228 -25.79 -14.32 -32.73
N ALA A 229 -24.70 -14.77 -33.36
CA ALA A 229 -24.30 -14.29 -34.69
C ALA A 229 -25.36 -14.58 -35.79
N ASP A 230 -26.21 -15.58 -35.59
CA ASP A 230 -27.35 -15.92 -36.46
C ASP A 230 -28.62 -15.10 -36.17
N GLY A 231 -28.56 -14.17 -35.22
CA GLY A 231 -29.68 -13.35 -34.78
C GLY A 231 -30.57 -13.99 -33.71
N HIS A 232 -30.29 -15.23 -33.29
CA HIS A 232 -31.04 -15.89 -32.23
C HIS A 232 -30.86 -15.17 -30.88
N LEU A 233 -31.97 -14.87 -30.20
CA LEU A 233 -31.97 -14.27 -28.86
C LEU A 233 -32.09 -15.35 -27.79
N GLU A 234 -31.17 -15.36 -26.84
CA GLU A 234 -31.17 -16.22 -25.68
C GLU A 234 -31.23 -15.36 -24.42
N VAL A 235 -32.25 -15.53 -23.60
CA VAL A 235 -32.38 -14.83 -22.31
C VAL A 235 -32.06 -15.83 -21.20
N SER A 236 -31.15 -15.45 -20.32
CA SER A 236 -30.63 -16.32 -19.26
C SER A 236 -30.39 -15.55 -17.97
N ARG A 237 -30.36 -16.28 -16.86
CA ARG A 237 -30.03 -15.75 -15.53
C ARG A 237 -28.75 -16.39 -15.05
N HIS A 238 -27.88 -15.58 -14.47
CA HIS A 238 -26.59 -16.01 -13.95
C HIS A 238 -26.36 -15.46 -12.55
N ASP A 239 -25.68 -16.24 -11.72
CA ASP A 239 -25.16 -15.76 -10.44
C ASP A 239 -24.14 -14.64 -10.67
N GLY A 240 -24.03 -13.78 -9.67
CA GLY A 240 -22.91 -12.83 -9.58
C GLY A 240 -21.56 -13.54 -9.56
N LEU A 241 -20.52 -12.81 -9.99
CA LEU A 241 -19.15 -13.31 -10.10
C LEU A 241 -18.63 -13.94 -8.79
N LEU A 242 -18.90 -13.32 -7.64
CA LEU A 242 -18.43 -13.84 -6.35
C LEU A 242 -19.04 -15.21 -6.02
N ASN A 243 -20.33 -15.39 -6.27
CA ASN A 243 -21.01 -16.67 -6.07
C ASN A 243 -20.50 -17.74 -7.03
N ALA A 244 -20.23 -17.36 -8.29
CA ALA A 244 -19.62 -18.27 -9.26
C ALA A 244 -18.20 -18.71 -8.85
N LEU A 245 -17.39 -17.79 -8.31
CA LEU A 245 -16.06 -18.09 -7.79
C LEU A 245 -16.13 -19.00 -6.55
N ARG A 246 -17.01 -18.71 -5.59
CA ARG A 246 -17.25 -19.54 -4.40
C ARG A 246 -17.63 -20.98 -4.80
N ARG A 247 -18.56 -21.13 -5.75
CA ARG A 247 -18.94 -22.44 -6.28
C ARG A 247 -17.75 -23.16 -6.92
N ALA A 248 -17.01 -22.48 -7.81
CA ALA A 248 -15.85 -23.10 -8.46
C ALA A 248 -14.78 -23.53 -7.45
N THR A 249 -14.55 -22.74 -6.40
CA THR A 249 -13.63 -23.09 -5.32
C THR A 249 -14.13 -24.30 -4.52
N ALA A 250 -15.42 -24.34 -4.18
CA ALA A 250 -16.03 -25.49 -3.49
C ALA A 250 -15.99 -26.77 -4.33
N GLU A 251 -16.21 -26.68 -5.65
CA GLU A 251 -16.11 -27.81 -6.57
C GLU A 251 -14.69 -28.34 -6.73
N LEU A 252 -13.67 -27.48 -6.62
CA LEU A 252 -12.27 -27.89 -6.65
C LEU A 252 -11.85 -28.64 -5.39
N ASP A 253 -12.50 -28.36 -4.25
CA ASP A 253 -12.27 -28.97 -2.92
C ASP A 253 -10.78 -29.23 -2.63
N ALA A 254 -9.98 -28.19 -2.86
CA ALA A 254 -8.54 -28.30 -2.75
C ALA A 254 -8.14 -28.34 -1.27
N GLY A 255 -7.72 -29.51 -0.76
CA GLY A 255 -7.38 -29.71 0.66
C GLY A 255 -6.21 -28.89 1.23
N TRP A 256 -5.58 -28.03 0.43
CA TRP A 256 -4.60 -27.05 0.86
C TRP A 256 -5.19 -25.65 1.07
N LEU A 257 -6.45 -25.40 0.73
CA LEU A 257 -7.15 -24.16 1.08
C LEU A 257 -7.54 -24.22 2.57
N ARG A 258 -7.24 -23.16 3.33
CA ARG A 258 -7.54 -23.06 4.76
C ARG A 258 -8.65 -22.05 5.04
N SER A 259 -8.52 -20.85 4.50
CA SER A 259 -9.53 -19.80 4.58
C SER A 259 -9.68 -19.11 3.23
N VAL A 260 -10.91 -19.01 2.73
CA VAL A 260 -11.26 -18.36 1.47
C VAL A 260 -12.62 -17.67 1.59
N PHE A 261 -12.70 -16.41 1.16
CA PHE A 261 -13.94 -15.60 1.12
C PHE A 261 -14.61 -15.25 2.46
N VAL A 262 -13.92 -15.42 3.58
CA VAL A 262 -14.45 -15.14 4.93
C VAL A 262 -13.57 -14.17 5.75
N ASP A 263 -12.26 -14.11 5.49
CA ASP A 263 -11.31 -13.25 6.22
C ASP A 263 -10.67 -12.17 5.31
N ASN A 264 -9.91 -11.26 5.91
CA ASN A 264 -9.20 -10.17 5.21
C ASN A 264 -8.24 -10.69 4.12
N ALA A 265 -7.64 -11.87 4.32
CA ALA A 265 -6.72 -12.51 3.38
C ALA A 265 -7.05 -13.99 3.16
N GLY A 266 -6.69 -14.51 1.98
CA GLY A 266 -6.80 -15.95 1.71
C GLY A 266 -5.67 -16.71 2.38
N ILE A 267 -5.97 -17.82 3.06
CA ILE A 267 -4.99 -18.66 3.75
C ILE A 267 -4.89 -20.01 3.05
N VAL A 268 -3.66 -20.43 2.78
CA VAL A 268 -3.32 -21.68 2.10
C VAL A 268 -2.25 -22.43 2.89
N ALA A 269 -2.25 -23.76 2.84
CA ALA A 269 -1.21 -24.56 3.46
C ALA A 269 0.14 -24.30 2.78
N PHE A 270 1.17 -23.96 3.56
CA PHE A 270 2.54 -23.88 3.07
C PHE A 270 3.27 -25.20 3.32
N ASP A 271 3.24 -25.65 4.56
CA ASP A 271 3.74 -26.95 4.95
C ASP A 271 2.87 -27.61 6.03
N ASP A 272 3.46 -28.53 6.80
CA ASP A 272 2.74 -29.32 7.80
C ASP A 272 2.52 -28.53 9.10
N GLU A 273 3.34 -27.49 9.34
CA GLU A 273 3.37 -26.65 10.55
C GLU A 273 2.96 -25.19 10.27
N LEU A 274 3.06 -24.73 9.02
CA LEU A 274 2.88 -23.35 8.62
C LEU A 274 1.83 -23.21 7.50
N ASP A 275 1.07 -22.12 7.59
CA ASP A 275 0.19 -21.63 6.54
C ASP A 275 0.76 -20.34 5.91
N LEU A 276 0.26 -19.98 4.73
CA LEU A 276 0.61 -18.78 3.97
C LEU A 276 -0.66 -17.94 3.76
N ALA A 277 -0.63 -16.71 4.21
CA ALA A 277 -1.64 -15.69 3.95
C ALA A 277 -1.29 -14.90 2.67
N VAL A 278 -2.30 -14.61 1.86
CA VAL A 278 -2.15 -13.96 0.56
C VAL A 278 -3.27 -12.95 0.37
N LYS A 279 -2.90 -11.71 0.08
CA LYS A 279 -3.85 -10.64 -0.20
C LYS A 279 -3.35 -9.75 -1.33
N VAL A 280 -4.30 -9.26 -2.10
CA VAL A 280 -4.11 -8.25 -3.14
C VAL A 280 -5.28 -7.27 -3.12
N GLU A 281 -5.01 -6.00 -3.38
CA GLU A 281 -6.00 -4.91 -3.43
C GLU A 281 -5.63 -3.88 -4.50
N THR A 282 -6.51 -2.89 -4.71
CA THR A 282 -6.27 -1.77 -5.62
C THR A 282 -6.49 -0.43 -4.94
N HIS A 283 -5.64 0.55 -5.24
CA HIS A 283 -5.72 1.89 -4.69
C HIS A 283 -5.78 2.98 -5.78
N ASN A 284 -6.58 2.73 -6.82
CA ASN A 284 -6.59 3.48 -8.08
C ASN A 284 -6.98 4.95 -7.94
N HIS A 285 -8.17 5.24 -7.38
CA HIS A 285 -8.70 6.60 -7.32
C HIS A 285 -7.86 7.53 -6.44
N PRO A 286 -7.43 7.11 -5.22
CA PRO A 286 -6.52 7.91 -4.43
C PRO A 286 -5.20 8.15 -5.17
N SER A 287 -4.63 7.14 -5.84
CA SER A 287 -3.40 7.33 -6.63
C SER A 287 -3.58 8.18 -7.90
N ALA A 288 -4.81 8.37 -8.39
CA ALA A 288 -5.09 9.29 -9.50
C ALA A 288 -5.02 10.75 -9.05
N LEU A 289 -5.48 11.01 -7.82
CA LEU A 289 -5.52 12.33 -7.17
C LEU A 289 -4.16 12.68 -6.58
N GLU A 290 -3.65 11.77 -5.77
CA GLU A 290 -2.43 11.92 -4.99
C GLU A 290 -1.61 10.63 -5.10
N PRO A 291 -0.71 10.54 -6.09
CA PRO A 291 -0.04 9.30 -6.45
C PRO A 291 0.82 8.70 -5.32
N PHE A 292 1.49 9.53 -4.52
CA PHE A 292 2.41 9.05 -3.49
C PHE A 292 1.67 8.39 -2.34
N GLY A 293 0.83 9.15 -1.64
CA GLY A 293 0.00 8.72 -0.52
C GLY A 293 -0.95 7.60 -0.93
N GLY A 294 -1.59 7.73 -2.10
CA GLY A 294 -2.46 6.68 -2.62
C GLY A 294 -1.75 5.33 -2.79
N ALA A 295 -0.52 5.30 -3.30
CA ALA A 295 0.21 4.03 -3.44
C ALA A 295 0.82 3.55 -2.11
N ASN A 296 1.30 4.50 -1.30
CA ASN A 296 1.86 4.27 0.03
C ASN A 296 0.84 3.58 0.96
N THR A 297 -0.38 4.10 1.06
CA THR A 297 -1.45 3.48 1.86
C THR A 297 -2.02 2.22 1.20
N GLY A 298 -1.95 2.10 -0.13
CA GLY A 298 -2.27 0.86 -0.83
C GLY A 298 -1.36 -0.31 -0.41
N VAL A 299 -0.06 -0.08 -0.21
CA VAL A 299 0.85 -1.08 0.37
C VAL A 299 0.54 -1.32 1.85
N GLY A 300 0.32 -0.26 2.62
CA GLY A 300 -0.04 -0.35 4.04
C GLY A 300 -1.30 -1.20 4.29
N GLY A 301 -2.34 -0.99 3.49
CA GLY A 301 -3.60 -1.74 3.54
C GLY A 301 -3.41 -3.24 3.39
N VAL A 302 -2.81 -3.68 2.28
CA VAL A 302 -2.59 -5.13 2.03
C VAL A 302 -1.70 -5.79 3.08
N VAL A 303 -0.75 -5.04 3.66
CA VAL A 303 0.06 -5.54 4.77
C VAL A 303 -0.81 -5.70 6.03
N ARG A 304 -1.72 -4.75 6.32
CA ARG A 304 -2.64 -4.88 7.46
C ARG A 304 -3.65 -6.00 7.27
N ASP A 305 -4.13 -6.26 6.06
CA ASP A 305 -4.99 -7.42 5.80
C ASP A 305 -4.30 -8.74 6.15
N VAL A 306 -3.01 -8.88 5.80
CA VAL A 306 -2.20 -10.03 6.17
C VAL A 306 -2.03 -10.10 7.69
N MET A 307 -1.86 -8.96 8.36
CA MET A 307 -1.84 -8.89 9.83
C MET A 307 -3.22 -9.20 10.45
N GLY A 308 -4.31 -8.88 9.74
CA GLY A 308 -5.70 -9.12 10.12
C GLY A 308 -6.05 -10.60 10.15
N VAL A 309 -5.29 -11.43 9.43
CA VAL A 309 -5.33 -12.89 9.59
C VAL A 309 -4.23 -13.43 10.51
N SER A 310 -3.73 -12.59 11.42
CA SER A 310 -2.65 -12.91 12.37
C SER A 310 -1.34 -13.37 11.73
N ALA A 311 -1.15 -13.16 10.42
CA ALA A 311 0.05 -13.58 9.72
C ALA A 311 1.13 -12.51 9.75
N ARG A 312 2.39 -12.94 9.80
CA ARG A 312 3.52 -12.01 9.71
C ARG A 312 3.81 -11.73 8.24
N PRO A 313 3.73 -10.47 7.77
CA PRO A 313 4.11 -10.12 6.42
C PRO A 313 5.58 -10.49 6.09
N ILE A 314 5.81 -11.06 4.90
CA ILE A 314 7.12 -11.53 4.44
C ILE A 314 7.57 -10.92 3.12
N ALA A 315 6.65 -10.44 2.27
CA ALA A 315 6.94 -9.86 0.97
C ALA A 315 5.73 -9.10 0.42
N CYS A 316 5.99 -8.15 -0.49
CA CYS A 316 5.00 -7.40 -1.25
C CYS A 316 5.14 -7.65 -2.77
N THR A 317 4.11 -7.29 -3.53
CA THR A 317 4.11 -7.29 -5.01
C THR A 317 3.24 -6.16 -5.55
N ASP A 318 3.55 -5.65 -6.75
CA ASP A 318 2.80 -4.55 -7.36
C ASP A 318 2.48 -4.78 -8.86
N VAL A 319 1.26 -4.46 -9.28
CA VAL A 319 0.88 -4.41 -10.70
C VAL A 319 0.40 -3.01 -11.03
N LEU A 320 1.19 -2.31 -11.84
CA LEU A 320 1.03 -0.90 -12.13
C LEU A 320 0.61 -0.71 -13.58
N CYS A 321 -0.48 0.02 -13.83
CA CYS A 321 -0.84 0.45 -15.16
C CYS A 321 -1.02 1.96 -15.25
N PHE A 322 -0.36 2.58 -16.23
CA PHE A 322 -0.35 4.03 -16.43
C PHE A 322 -0.79 4.39 -17.86
N GLY A 323 -1.15 5.66 -18.05
CA GLY A 323 -1.30 6.24 -19.40
C GLY A 323 0.06 6.33 -20.13
N PRO A 324 0.06 6.57 -21.46
CA PRO A 324 1.29 6.76 -22.22
C PRO A 324 2.16 7.88 -21.65
N GLU A 325 3.46 7.63 -21.57
CA GLU A 325 4.40 8.61 -21.01
C GLU A 325 4.67 9.79 -21.92
N ASP A 326 4.48 9.63 -23.23
CA ASP A 326 4.71 10.63 -24.27
C ASP A 326 3.44 11.40 -24.66
N LEU A 327 2.38 11.30 -23.85
CA LEU A 327 1.15 12.05 -24.04
C LEU A 327 1.44 13.56 -23.97
N ALA A 328 0.96 14.32 -24.95
CA ALA A 328 1.13 15.77 -24.94
C ALA A 328 0.22 16.42 -23.88
N GLU A 329 0.69 17.48 -23.21
CA GLU A 329 -0.09 18.20 -22.19
C GLU A 329 -1.43 18.71 -22.75
N ALA A 330 -1.46 19.11 -24.03
CA ALA A 330 -2.66 19.56 -24.72
C ALA A 330 -3.74 18.48 -24.91
N ASP A 331 -3.35 17.20 -24.86
CA ASP A 331 -4.26 16.05 -25.01
C ASP A 331 -4.76 15.51 -23.66
N LEU A 332 -4.28 16.08 -22.54
CA LEU A 332 -4.73 15.67 -21.21
C LEU A 332 -6.14 16.18 -20.91
N PRO A 333 -7.03 15.34 -20.34
CA PRO A 333 -8.28 15.81 -19.80
C PRO A 333 -8.06 16.83 -18.67
N ALA A 334 -8.94 17.83 -18.58
CA ALA A 334 -8.87 18.82 -17.51
C ALA A 334 -8.95 18.15 -16.13
N GLY A 335 -8.09 18.57 -15.20
CA GLY A 335 -8.02 18.03 -13.83
C GLY A 335 -7.25 16.70 -13.69
N VAL A 336 -6.74 16.12 -14.78
CA VAL A 336 -5.96 14.88 -14.73
C VAL A 336 -4.46 15.18 -14.62
N LEU A 337 -3.78 14.50 -13.70
CA LEU A 337 -2.32 14.53 -13.61
C LEU A 337 -1.68 13.81 -14.80
N HIS A 338 -0.57 14.35 -15.31
CA HIS A 338 0.20 13.73 -16.38
C HIS A 338 0.66 12.30 -15.98
N PRO A 339 0.58 11.29 -16.86
CA PRO A 339 0.93 9.89 -16.52
C PRO A 339 2.32 9.69 -15.91
N ARG A 340 3.32 10.47 -16.35
CA ARG A 340 4.66 10.48 -15.72
C ARG A 340 4.62 10.88 -14.25
N ARG A 341 3.89 11.94 -13.89
CA ARG A 341 3.74 12.40 -12.51
C ARG A 341 3.05 11.34 -11.64
N ILE A 342 2.01 10.69 -12.20
CA ILE A 342 1.34 9.57 -11.53
C ILE A 342 2.33 8.42 -11.29
N ARG A 343 3.05 7.98 -12.31
CA ARG A 343 4.06 6.92 -12.18
C ARG A 343 5.10 7.25 -11.11
N ASP A 344 5.70 8.43 -11.18
CA ASP A 344 6.81 8.80 -10.29
C ASP A 344 6.36 8.85 -8.83
N GLY A 345 5.18 9.41 -8.56
CA GLY A 345 4.62 9.42 -7.22
C GLY A 345 4.21 8.03 -6.73
N VAL A 346 3.57 7.19 -7.57
CA VAL A 346 3.21 5.81 -7.21
C VAL A 346 4.44 4.98 -6.86
N VAL A 347 5.48 5.01 -7.69
CA VAL A 347 6.73 4.27 -7.46
C VAL A 347 7.41 4.76 -6.18
N ALA A 348 7.47 6.08 -5.96
CA ALA A 348 8.01 6.64 -4.73
C ALA A 348 7.19 6.21 -3.49
N GLY A 349 5.86 6.18 -3.58
CA GLY A 349 4.98 5.79 -2.48
C GLY A 349 5.13 4.32 -2.08
N ILE A 350 5.20 3.42 -3.06
CA ILE A 350 5.45 1.98 -2.84
C ILE A 350 6.81 1.75 -2.21
N GLY A 351 7.86 2.37 -2.77
CA GLY A 351 9.22 2.27 -2.27
C GLY A 351 9.34 2.81 -0.84
N ASP A 352 8.74 3.98 -0.55
CA ASP A 352 8.76 4.59 0.77
C ASP A 352 8.19 3.67 1.84
N TYR A 353 6.99 3.11 1.59
CA TYR A 353 6.31 2.27 2.56
C TYR A 353 7.02 0.93 2.78
N GLY A 354 7.28 0.18 1.68
CA GLY A 354 7.90 -1.13 1.74
C GLY A 354 9.30 -1.11 2.36
N ASN A 355 10.12 -0.14 1.96
CA ASN A 355 11.51 -0.04 2.42
C ASN A 355 11.58 0.32 3.92
N LYS A 356 10.81 1.32 4.39
CA LYS A 356 10.80 1.72 5.80
C LYS A 356 10.22 0.62 6.70
N LEU A 357 9.20 -0.09 6.23
CA LEU A 357 8.61 -1.22 6.94
C LEU A 357 9.56 -2.44 7.01
N GLY A 358 10.51 -2.52 6.08
CA GLY A 358 11.42 -3.65 5.94
C GLY A 358 10.74 -4.87 5.34
N LEU A 359 9.90 -4.67 4.32
CA LEU A 359 9.30 -5.73 3.50
C LEU A 359 9.75 -5.60 2.04
N PRO A 360 10.26 -6.69 1.43
CA PRO A 360 10.74 -6.62 0.07
C PRO A 360 9.58 -6.66 -0.92
N THR A 361 9.58 -5.78 -1.93
CA THR A 361 8.67 -5.89 -3.09
C THR A 361 9.32 -6.80 -4.12
N VAL A 362 8.92 -8.07 -4.17
CA VAL A 362 9.73 -9.12 -4.81
C VAL A 362 9.39 -9.39 -6.27
N ASN A 363 8.22 -8.97 -6.73
CA ASN A 363 7.77 -9.13 -8.11
C ASN A 363 6.74 -8.05 -8.44
N GLY A 364 6.56 -7.76 -9.73
CA GLY A 364 5.50 -6.90 -10.19
C GLY A 364 5.38 -6.84 -11.71
N ALA A 365 4.52 -5.96 -12.20
CA ALA A 365 4.39 -5.66 -13.62
C ALA A 365 4.06 -4.19 -13.85
N VAL A 366 4.59 -3.62 -14.94
CA VAL A 366 4.31 -2.22 -15.34
C VAL A 366 3.86 -2.17 -16.79
N LEU A 367 2.66 -1.63 -17.02
CA LEU A 367 2.03 -1.54 -18.34
C LEU A 367 1.50 -0.13 -18.63
N TYR A 368 1.82 0.37 -19.81
CA TYR A 368 1.34 1.62 -20.36
C TYR A 368 0.25 1.38 -21.41
N ASP A 369 -0.90 2.01 -21.22
CA ASP A 369 -2.03 1.95 -22.16
C ASP A 369 -2.92 3.21 -22.04
N PRO A 370 -3.40 3.79 -23.17
CA PRO A 370 -4.29 4.96 -23.16
C PRO A 370 -5.54 4.82 -22.27
N GLY A 371 -6.01 3.60 -22.00
CA GLY A 371 -7.16 3.35 -21.14
C GLY A 371 -6.93 3.61 -19.65
N TYR A 372 -5.70 3.95 -19.22
CA TYR A 372 -5.38 4.34 -17.84
C TYR A 372 -5.00 5.81 -17.70
N VAL A 373 -5.27 6.64 -18.72
CA VAL A 373 -5.20 8.10 -18.57
C VAL A 373 -6.30 8.54 -17.60
N GLY A 374 -5.95 9.30 -16.57
CA GLY A 374 -6.88 9.79 -15.55
C GLY A 374 -7.27 8.79 -14.45
N ASN A 375 -7.09 7.49 -14.68
CA ASN A 375 -7.33 6.46 -13.66
C ASN A 375 -6.29 5.33 -13.79
N PRO A 376 -5.16 5.42 -13.05
CA PRO A 376 -4.15 4.37 -13.07
C PRO A 376 -4.68 3.08 -12.42
N LEU A 377 -4.06 1.95 -12.76
CA LEU A 377 -4.19 0.76 -11.92
C LEU A 377 -3.01 0.72 -10.95
N VAL A 378 -3.28 0.83 -9.66
CA VAL A 378 -2.29 0.63 -8.60
C VAL A 378 -2.74 -0.57 -7.79
N PHE A 379 -2.21 -1.72 -8.14
CA PHE A 379 -2.59 -3.00 -7.55
C PHE A 379 -1.47 -3.46 -6.63
N CYS A 380 -1.71 -3.49 -5.34
CA CYS A 380 -0.74 -3.87 -4.32
C CYS A 380 -1.06 -5.28 -3.80
N GLY A 381 -0.06 -6.00 -3.33
CA GLY A 381 -0.25 -7.30 -2.70
C GLY A 381 0.78 -7.59 -1.62
N ALA A 382 0.41 -8.45 -0.69
CA ALA A 382 1.26 -8.91 0.40
C ALA A 382 1.12 -10.42 0.62
N LEU A 383 2.23 -11.02 1.05
CA LEU A 383 2.32 -12.39 1.53
C LEU A 383 2.64 -12.38 3.01
N GLY A 384 2.06 -13.29 3.78
CA GLY A 384 2.39 -13.50 5.19
C GLY A 384 2.48 -14.96 5.58
N LEU A 385 3.21 -15.23 6.65
CA LEU A 385 3.42 -16.57 7.19
C LEU A 385 2.86 -16.64 8.62
N LEU A 386 2.19 -17.75 8.95
CA LEU A 386 1.69 -18.01 10.29
C LEU A 386 1.78 -19.50 10.63
N PRO A 387 1.91 -19.86 11.92
CA PRO A 387 1.69 -21.22 12.36
C PRO A 387 0.30 -21.70 11.96
N LYS A 388 0.22 -22.97 11.57
CA LYS A 388 -1.04 -23.60 11.20
C LYS A 388 -2.07 -23.45 12.32
N ASP A 389 -3.32 -23.14 11.94
CA ASP A 389 -4.46 -23.01 12.85
C ASP A 389 -4.27 -21.96 13.97
N SER A 390 -3.41 -20.95 13.77
CA SER A 390 -3.07 -19.93 14.78
C SER A 390 -3.77 -18.59 14.62
N HIS A 391 -4.71 -18.46 13.68
CA HIS A 391 -5.52 -17.26 13.49
C HIS A 391 -6.86 -17.39 14.24
N PRO A 392 -7.05 -16.68 15.37
CA PRO A 392 -8.31 -16.70 16.10
C PRO A 392 -9.32 -15.74 15.45
N THR A 393 -10.57 -16.18 15.28
CA THR A 393 -11.62 -15.49 14.52
C THR A 393 -12.94 -15.28 15.29
N ALA A 394 -12.95 -15.58 16.59
CA ALA A 394 -14.19 -15.73 17.35
C ALA A 394 -14.25 -14.72 18.50
N PRO A 395 -14.69 -13.46 18.25
CA PRO A 395 -14.95 -12.51 19.33
C PRO A 395 -16.03 -13.06 20.27
N ARG A 396 -15.98 -12.67 21.54
CA ARG A 396 -16.93 -13.13 22.57
C ARG A 396 -17.56 -11.94 23.27
N ALA A 397 -18.80 -12.11 23.72
CA ALA A 397 -19.42 -11.13 24.61
C ALA A 397 -18.55 -10.93 25.87
N GLY A 398 -18.28 -9.68 26.20
CA GLY A 398 -17.39 -9.28 27.29
C GLY A 398 -15.93 -9.09 26.89
N ASP A 399 -15.51 -9.51 25.68
CA ASP A 399 -14.21 -9.12 25.16
C ASP A 399 -14.16 -7.59 24.99
N ARG A 400 -13.02 -7.00 25.36
CA ARG A 400 -12.71 -5.59 25.16
C ARG A 400 -12.39 -5.33 23.70
N ILE A 401 -12.87 -4.21 23.18
CA ILE A 401 -12.56 -3.72 21.84
C ILE A 401 -11.31 -2.87 21.98
N VAL A 402 -10.17 -3.40 21.54
CA VAL A 402 -8.87 -2.75 21.66
C VAL A 402 -8.39 -2.32 20.29
N VAL A 403 -8.02 -1.05 20.17
CA VAL A 403 -7.38 -0.48 18.98
C VAL A 403 -5.89 -0.30 19.26
N ILE A 404 -5.04 -0.75 18.34
CA ILE A 404 -3.59 -0.48 18.40
C ILE A 404 -3.12 0.23 17.14
N GLY A 405 -2.05 1.02 17.26
CA GLY A 405 -1.36 1.66 16.14
C GLY A 405 -1.65 3.16 16.01
N GLY A 406 -2.04 3.60 14.81
CA GLY A 406 -2.17 5.02 14.47
C GLY A 406 -3.32 5.76 15.15
N ARG A 407 -3.21 7.09 15.25
CA ARG A 407 -4.26 7.98 15.79
C ARG A 407 -5.29 8.36 14.74
N THR A 408 -6.50 8.67 15.19
CA THR A 408 -7.65 9.00 14.32
C THR A 408 -7.64 10.47 13.92
N GLY A 409 -7.71 10.76 12.62
CA GLY A 409 -7.86 12.11 12.06
C GLY A 409 -8.95 12.15 10.99
N ARG A 410 -9.11 13.28 10.30
CA ARG A 410 -10.08 13.46 9.19
C ARG A 410 -9.53 12.83 7.90
N ASP A 411 -9.07 11.59 8.02
CA ASP A 411 -8.38 10.83 6.99
C ASP A 411 -9.37 9.90 6.29
N GLY A 412 -9.44 9.95 4.96
CA GLY A 412 -10.25 9.04 4.13
C GLY A 412 -11.76 9.03 4.41
N ILE A 413 -12.31 10.07 5.04
CA ILE A 413 -13.76 10.10 5.33
C ILE A 413 -14.54 10.10 4.01
N GLY A 414 -15.39 9.09 3.84
CA GLY A 414 -16.11 8.84 2.59
C GLY A 414 -15.24 8.25 1.48
N GLY A 415 -14.06 7.71 1.78
CA GLY A 415 -13.16 7.09 0.79
C GLY A 415 -13.82 5.92 0.03
N ALA A 416 -14.54 5.05 0.73
CA ALA A 416 -15.27 3.95 0.10
C ALA A 416 -16.47 4.42 -0.75
N THR A 417 -17.23 5.42 -0.29
CA THR A 417 -18.34 5.99 -1.07
C THR A 417 -17.82 6.76 -2.29
N PHE A 418 -16.68 7.45 -2.14
CA PHE A 418 -15.96 8.15 -3.20
C PHE A 418 -15.41 7.20 -4.26
N SER A 419 -14.72 6.12 -3.85
CA SER A 419 -14.18 5.11 -4.77
C SER A 419 -15.27 4.34 -5.55
N SER A 420 -16.52 4.43 -5.06
CA SER A 420 -17.73 3.88 -5.69
C SER A 420 -18.38 4.86 -6.69
N ALA A 421 -17.98 6.13 -6.70
CA ALA A 421 -18.49 7.17 -7.61
C ALA A 421 -17.61 7.35 -8.86
N GLY A 422 -18.15 7.94 -9.93
CA GLY A 422 -17.38 8.29 -11.12
C GLY A 422 -16.53 9.55 -10.91
N LEU A 423 -15.37 9.65 -11.57
CA LEU A 423 -14.52 10.84 -11.59
C LEU A 423 -15.22 11.97 -12.37
N ASP A 424 -15.89 12.89 -11.66
CA ASP A 424 -16.38 14.16 -12.21
C ASP A 424 -15.64 15.33 -11.53
N ALA A 425 -15.48 16.44 -12.25
CA ALA A 425 -14.73 17.61 -11.78
C ALA A 425 -15.32 18.19 -10.48
N SER A 426 -16.65 18.10 -10.30
CA SER A 426 -17.35 18.57 -9.09
C SER A 426 -17.04 17.76 -7.82
N VAL A 427 -16.56 16.52 -7.99
CA VAL A 427 -16.25 15.56 -6.92
C VAL A 427 -14.78 15.71 -6.47
N MET A 428 -13.89 16.16 -7.35
CA MET A 428 -12.46 16.34 -7.05
C MET A 428 -12.19 17.49 -6.07
N ASP A 429 -12.94 18.59 -6.13
CA ASP A 429 -12.79 19.74 -5.21
C ASP A 429 -13.14 19.41 -3.75
N ARG A 430 -13.92 18.35 -3.51
CA ARG A 430 -14.28 17.88 -2.16
C ARG A 430 -13.51 16.63 -1.72
N ALA A 431 -12.63 16.09 -2.59
CA ALA A 431 -11.86 14.87 -2.38
C ALA A 431 -10.61 15.06 -1.50
N GLY A 432 -10.34 16.29 -1.02
CA GLY A 432 -9.18 16.59 -0.18
C GLY A 432 -9.08 15.70 1.07
N SER A 433 -10.23 15.32 1.65
CA SER A 433 -10.28 14.42 2.81
C SER A 433 -10.01 12.94 2.48
N ALA A 434 -10.02 12.55 1.20
CA ALA A 434 -9.87 11.15 0.79
C ALA A 434 -8.41 10.67 0.77
N VAL A 435 -7.46 11.59 0.76
CA VAL A 435 -6.04 11.28 0.59
C VAL A 435 -5.33 11.19 1.93
N GLN A 436 -4.54 10.13 2.08
CA GLN A 436 -3.90 9.74 3.32
C GLN A 436 -2.41 9.55 3.08
N ILE A 437 -1.60 9.90 4.08
CA ILE A 437 -0.18 9.57 4.13
C ILE A 437 0.02 8.53 5.23
N GLY A 438 0.53 7.36 4.86
CA GLY A 438 0.82 6.28 5.78
C GLY A 438 2.10 6.50 6.59
N ASP A 439 2.19 5.78 7.68
CA ASP A 439 3.27 5.77 8.67
C ASP A 439 3.82 4.35 8.86
N PRO A 440 4.72 3.91 7.97
CA PRO A 440 5.24 2.53 8.00
C PRO A 440 6.00 2.20 9.30
N ILE A 441 6.47 3.19 10.06
CA ILE A 441 7.18 2.98 11.32
C ILE A 441 6.20 2.49 12.40
N VAL A 442 5.01 3.10 12.50
CA VAL A 442 3.95 2.62 13.40
C VAL A 442 3.52 1.22 13.00
N GLN A 443 3.27 0.98 11.72
CA GLN A 443 2.86 -0.36 11.25
C GLN A 443 3.93 -1.42 11.54
N LYS A 444 5.22 -1.07 11.49
CA LYS A 444 6.30 -1.97 11.87
C LYS A 444 6.17 -2.42 13.34
N GLY A 445 5.89 -1.49 14.25
CA GLY A 445 5.61 -1.81 15.65
C GLY A 445 4.41 -2.77 15.79
N CYS A 446 3.30 -2.47 15.08
CA CYS A 446 2.10 -3.31 15.08
C CYS A 446 2.37 -4.75 14.63
N ILE A 447 3.21 -4.96 13.60
CA ILE A 447 3.63 -6.31 13.16
C ILE A 447 4.28 -7.08 14.31
N GLU A 448 5.21 -6.45 15.03
CA GLU A 448 5.96 -7.10 16.11
C GLU A 448 5.08 -7.42 17.33
N VAL A 449 4.10 -6.56 17.62
CA VAL A 449 3.09 -6.78 18.67
C VAL A 449 2.14 -7.92 18.31
N ILE A 450 1.55 -7.91 17.11
CA ILE A 450 0.53 -8.89 16.72
C ILE A 450 1.09 -10.31 16.67
N GLU A 451 2.31 -10.49 16.14
CA GLU A 451 2.98 -11.79 16.09
C GLU A 451 3.13 -12.39 17.50
N ARG A 452 3.59 -11.59 18.47
CA ARG A 452 3.80 -12.01 19.87
C ARG A 452 2.51 -12.15 20.65
N ALA A 453 1.54 -11.29 20.40
CA ALA A 453 0.21 -11.36 21.00
C ALA A 453 -0.52 -12.64 20.56
N ARG A 454 -0.39 -13.05 19.30
CA ARG A 454 -0.88 -14.33 18.78
C ARG A 454 -0.25 -15.51 19.52
N GLU A 455 1.08 -15.53 19.61
CA GLU A 455 1.84 -16.60 20.27
C GLU A 455 1.51 -16.75 21.77
N SER A 456 1.18 -15.63 22.41
CA SER A 456 0.77 -15.58 23.82
C SER A 456 -0.75 -15.75 24.00
N GLY A 457 -1.51 -15.89 22.92
CA GLY A 457 -2.97 -16.04 22.93
C GLY A 457 -3.69 -14.86 23.59
N LEU A 458 -3.29 -13.62 23.30
CA LEU A 458 -3.79 -12.42 23.98
C LEU A 458 -5.14 -11.91 23.48
N TYR A 459 -5.61 -12.36 22.32
CA TYR A 459 -6.88 -11.94 21.72
C TYR A 459 -7.66 -13.14 21.16
N ASN A 460 -8.98 -12.97 21.02
CA ASN A 460 -9.89 -13.97 20.48
C ASN A 460 -10.27 -13.70 19.00
N ALA A 461 -10.05 -12.47 18.53
CA ALA A 461 -10.21 -12.08 17.13
C ALA A 461 -9.40 -10.81 16.84
N ILE A 462 -9.07 -10.60 15.56
CA ILE A 462 -8.38 -9.42 15.05
C ILE A 462 -8.87 -9.10 13.64
N THR A 463 -8.90 -7.82 13.27
CA THR A 463 -9.12 -7.35 11.90
C THR A 463 -8.30 -6.08 11.64
N ASP A 464 -8.07 -5.77 10.38
CA ASP A 464 -7.57 -4.45 9.99
C ASP A 464 -8.64 -3.36 10.18
N CYS A 465 -8.20 -2.11 10.30
CA CYS A 465 -9.08 -0.94 10.31
C CYS A 465 -8.81 -0.08 9.07
N GLY A 466 -9.37 -0.50 7.93
CA GLY A 466 -9.24 0.15 6.63
C GLY A 466 -10.48 0.97 6.24
N ALA A 467 -11.10 0.61 5.12
CA ALA A 467 -12.27 1.29 4.58
C ALA A 467 -13.43 1.26 5.58
N GLY A 468 -14.02 2.43 5.86
CA GLY A 468 -15.07 2.60 6.85
C GLY A 468 -14.60 2.63 8.31
N GLY A 469 -13.30 2.53 8.54
CA GLY A 469 -12.71 2.74 9.86
C GLY A 469 -13.25 1.81 10.93
N LEU A 470 -13.47 2.38 12.12
CA LEU A 470 -14.01 1.65 13.28
C LEU A 470 -15.43 1.14 13.00
N SER A 471 -16.19 1.85 12.17
CA SER A 471 -17.54 1.43 11.76
C SER A 471 -17.54 0.06 11.09
N SER A 472 -16.62 -0.19 10.14
CA SER A 472 -16.51 -1.50 9.49
C SER A 472 -15.89 -2.51 10.44
N ALA A 473 -14.73 -2.19 11.01
CA ALA A 473 -13.96 -3.14 11.81
C ALA A 473 -14.74 -3.67 13.02
N VAL A 474 -15.35 -2.78 13.82
CA VAL A 474 -16.14 -3.18 15.00
C VAL A 474 -17.51 -3.73 14.57
N GLY A 475 -18.12 -3.15 13.53
CA GLY A 475 -19.43 -3.60 13.03
C GLY A 475 -19.40 -5.03 12.49
N GLU A 476 -18.36 -5.40 11.75
CA GLU A 476 -18.17 -6.74 11.19
C GLU A 476 -17.79 -7.76 12.28
N MET A 477 -16.83 -7.44 13.16
CA MET A 477 -16.48 -8.32 14.28
C MET A 477 -17.67 -8.54 15.23
N GLY A 478 -18.53 -7.53 15.37
CA GLY A 478 -19.71 -7.56 16.23
C GLY A 478 -20.99 -8.08 15.55
N ALA A 479 -20.94 -8.53 14.29
CA ALA A 479 -22.16 -8.80 13.50
C ALA A 479 -23.15 -9.77 14.19
N GLU A 480 -22.65 -10.87 14.74
CA GLU A 480 -23.45 -11.90 15.45
C GLU A 480 -23.63 -11.60 16.96
N LEU A 481 -23.07 -10.49 17.44
CA LEU A 481 -22.97 -10.16 18.86
C LEU A 481 -23.64 -8.82 19.18
N GLY A 482 -23.04 -7.71 18.80
CA GLY A 482 -23.28 -6.38 19.35
C GLY A 482 -22.00 -5.78 19.91
N ALA A 483 -21.97 -4.46 20.04
CA ALA A 483 -20.82 -3.71 20.52
C ALA A 483 -21.26 -2.44 21.24
N GLU A 484 -20.56 -2.10 22.32
CA GLU A 484 -20.64 -0.82 23.01
C GLU A 484 -19.29 -0.11 22.90
N VAL A 485 -19.28 1.08 22.30
CA VAL A 485 -18.05 1.88 22.05
C VAL A 485 -18.21 3.28 22.63
N ASP A 486 -17.14 3.83 23.23
CA ASP A 486 -17.04 5.23 23.61
C ASP A 486 -15.94 5.94 22.81
N LEU A 487 -16.34 6.79 21.86
CA LEU A 487 -15.45 7.56 20.99
C LEU A 487 -14.57 8.55 21.75
N ALA A 488 -14.93 8.95 22.97
CA ALA A 488 -14.09 9.84 23.78
C ALA A 488 -12.77 9.18 24.22
N THR A 489 -12.67 7.85 24.12
CA THR A 489 -11.45 7.08 24.41
C THR A 489 -10.56 6.87 23.17
N VAL A 490 -11.05 7.21 21.97
CA VAL A 490 -10.31 7.02 20.72
C VAL A 490 -9.22 8.11 20.63
N PRO A 491 -7.94 7.73 20.46
CA PRO A 491 -6.86 8.70 20.36
C PRO A 491 -6.98 9.47 19.04
N LEU A 492 -6.99 10.81 19.13
CA LEU A 492 -7.11 11.70 17.97
C LEU A 492 -5.76 12.33 17.62
N LYS A 493 -5.52 12.55 16.32
CA LYS A 493 -4.37 13.35 15.83
C LYS A 493 -4.49 14.81 16.28
N TYR A 494 -5.71 15.33 16.31
CA TYR A 494 -6.06 16.70 16.70
C TYR A 494 -7.53 16.75 17.18
N PRO A 495 -7.90 17.71 18.04
CA PRO A 495 -9.29 17.89 18.47
C PRO A 495 -10.17 18.43 17.32
N GLY A 496 -11.50 18.37 17.48
CA GLY A 496 -12.44 19.02 16.54
C GLY A 496 -13.12 18.10 15.53
N LEU A 497 -12.86 16.79 15.58
CA LEU A 497 -13.63 15.83 14.78
C LEU A 497 -15.03 15.67 15.38
N ALA A 498 -16.04 15.65 14.52
CA ALA A 498 -17.38 15.24 14.91
C ALA A 498 -17.41 13.73 15.26
N PRO A 499 -18.34 13.26 16.10
CA PRO A 499 -18.39 11.85 16.48
C PRO A 499 -18.45 10.87 15.29
N TRP A 500 -19.24 11.18 14.26
CA TRP A 500 -19.30 10.36 13.05
C TRP A 500 -17.97 10.38 12.26
N GLU A 501 -17.22 11.50 12.29
CA GLU A 501 -15.90 11.57 11.66
C GLU A 501 -14.89 10.66 12.37
N ILE A 502 -14.91 10.61 13.71
CA ILE A 502 -14.05 9.69 14.49
C ILE A 502 -14.39 8.24 14.15
N TRP A 503 -15.68 7.92 14.08
CA TRP A 503 -16.17 6.57 13.85
C TRP A 503 -15.87 6.02 12.44
N LEU A 504 -16.04 6.86 11.41
CA LEU A 504 -15.83 6.49 10.02
C LEU A 504 -14.45 6.81 9.47
N SER A 505 -13.61 7.54 10.21
CA SER A 505 -12.24 7.85 9.80
C SER A 505 -11.52 6.59 9.33
N GLU A 506 -10.91 6.66 8.16
CA GLU A 506 -10.12 5.59 7.55
C GLU A 506 -8.62 5.79 7.85
N ALA A 507 -8.29 6.53 8.92
CA ALA A 507 -6.91 6.77 9.35
C ALA A 507 -6.11 5.47 9.46
N GLN A 508 -4.89 5.53 8.96
CA GLN A 508 -3.88 4.47 9.05
C GLN A 508 -3.13 4.63 10.39
N GLU A 509 -2.45 3.64 11.00
CA GLU A 509 -2.20 2.23 10.72
C GLU A 509 -2.88 1.41 11.83
N ARG A 510 -4.20 1.40 11.84
CA ARG A 510 -4.98 0.86 12.96
C ARG A 510 -5.33 -0.62 12.77
N MET A 511 -5.28 -1.36 13.88
CA MET A 511 -5.75 -2.74 13.97
C MET A 511 -6.75 -2.84 15.14
N VAL A 512 -7.80 -3.63 14.99
CA VAL A 512 -8.83 -3.83 16.02
C VAL A 512 -8.78 -5.26 16.52
N LEU A 513 -8.76 -5.44 17.84
CA LEU A 513 -8.67 -6.73 18.52
C LEU A 513 -9.83 -6.94 19.49
N ALA A 514 -10.34 -8.16 19.55
CA ALA A 514 -11.22 -8.63 20.63
C ALA A 514 -10.37 -9.26 21.72
N VAL A 515 -10.22 -8.59 22.86
CA VAL A 515 -9.26 -8.95 23.91
C VAL A 515 -10.00 -9.32 25.19
N PRO A 516 -9.81 -10.53 25.74
CA PRO A 516 -10.34 -10.85 27.07
C PRO A 516 -9.89 -9.82 28.10
N THR A 517 -10.79 -9.41 29.01
CA THR A 517 -10.53 -8.31 29.95
C THR A 517 -9.23 -8.53 30.75
N GLU A 518 -8.96 -9.76 31.18
CA GLU A 518 -7.76 -10.14 31.93
C GLU A 518 -6.45 -10.09 31.12
N LYS A 519 -6.54 -9.98 29.78
CA LYS A 519 -5.40 -9.95 28.86
C LYS A 519 -5.08 -8.55 28.33
N VAL A 520 -5.89 -7.54 28.66
CA VAL A 520 -5.63 -6.15 28.27
C VAL A 520 -4.31 -5.64 28.85
N ALA A 521 -4.05 -5.85 30.14
CA ALA A 521 -2.80 -5.40 30.76
C ALA A 521 -1.55 -6.09 30.17
N PRO A 522 -1.51 -7.43 30.00
CA PRO A 522 -0.42 -8.09 29.26
C PRO A 522 -0.22 -7.57 27.83
N LEU A 523 -1.31 -7.25 27.12
CA LEU A 523 -1.22 -6.68 25.77
C LEU A 523 -0.67 -5.24 25.82
N GLN A 524 -1.10 -4.43 26.79
CA GLN A 524 -0.59 -3.08 27.02
C GLN A 524 0.92 -3.08 27.30
N ASP A 525 1.41 -4.00 28.15
CA ASP A 525 2.84 -4.13 28.44
C ASP A 525 3.63 -4.45 27.17
N LEU A 526 3.10 -5.33 26.32
CA LEU A 526 3.70 -5.66 25.04
C LEU A 526 3.72 -4.46 24.09
N CYS A 527 2.60 -3.75 23.96
CA CYS A 527 2.48 -2.53 23.15
C CYS A 527 3.46 -1.45 23.60
N THR A 528 3.56 -1.19 24.91
CA THR A 528 4.51 -0.23 25.48
C THR A 528 5.96 -0.59 25.15
N GLY A 529 6.33 -1.87 25.21
CA GLY A 529 7.68 -2.33 24.87
C GLY A 529 8.07 -2.14 23.39
N TRP A 530 7.08 -2.00 22.50
CA TRP A 530 7.27 -1.77 21.07
C TRP A 530 6.87 -0.36 20.63
N GLU A 531 6.61 0.55 21.58
CA GLU A 531 6.18 1.93 21.33
C GLU A 531 4.91 2.02 20.46
N VAL A 532 4.01 1.04 20.61
CA VAL A 532 2.71 1.01 19.93
C VAL A 532 1.64 1.53 20.87
N GLU A 533 0.90 2.56 20.46
CA GLU A 533 -0.24 3.08 21.22
C GLU A 533 -1.38 2.05 21.24
N LEU A 534 -2.00 1.88 22.41
CA LEU A 534 -3.14 1.01 22.63
C LEU A 534 -4.28 1.83 23.26
N SER A 535 -5.50 1.63 22.77
CA SER A 535 -6.70 2.18 23.40
C SER A 535 -7.77 1.09 23.55
N ASP A 536 -8.32 0.95 24.75
CA ASP A 536 -9.53 0.16 25.01
C ASP A 536 -10.74 1.08 24.84
N ILE A 537 -11.51 0.85 23.77
CA ILE A 537 -12.58 1.75 23.34
C ILE A 537 -13.98 1.26 23.71
N GLY A 538 -14.10 0.09 24.33
CA GLY A 538 -15.41 -0.52 24.52
C GLY A 538 -15.38 -2.03 24.71
N SER A 539 -16.53 -2.67 24.48
CA SER A 539 -16.65 -4.14 24.57
C SER A 539 -17.68 -4.69 23.61
N PHE A 540 -17.45 -5.92 23.15
CA PHE A 540 -18.46 -6.71 22.47
C PHE A 540 -19.54 -7.15 23.47
N THR A 541 -20.79 -7.13 23.04
CA THR A 541 -21.95 -7.42 23.89
C THR A 541 -22.78 -8.56 23.30
N SER A 542 -23.76 -9.06 24.05
CA SER A 542 -24.69 -10.11 23.57
C SER A 542 -26.06 -9.53 23.19
N THR A 543 -26.16 -8.23 22.92
CA THR A 543 -27.44 -7.53 22.77
C THR A 543 -28.00 -7.53 21.35
N GLY A 544 -27.19 -7.89 20.36
CA GLY A 544 -27.49 -7.77 18.94
C GLY A 544 -27.48 -6.32 18.44
N ARG A 545 -26.91 -5.37 19.20
CA ARG A 545 -26.94 -3.93 18.88
C ARG A 545 -25.56 -3.31 18.84
N LEU A 546 -25.37 -2.38 17.91
CA LEU A 546 -24.26 -1.45 17.85
C LEU A 546 -24.67 -0.17 18.59
N VAL A 547 -24.04 0.08 19.74
CA VAL A 547 -24.22 1.28 20.55
C VAL A 547 -22.91 2.04 20.59
N VAL A 548 -22.88 3.25 20.04
CA VAL A 548 -21.70 4.12 20.05
C VAL A 548 -22.04 5.40 20.79
N ARG A 549 -21.18 5.79 21.73
CA ARG A 549 -21.30 7.02 22.52
C ARG A 549 -20.09 7.92 22.29
N HIS A 550 -20.24 9.19 22.61
CA HIS A 550 -19.11 10.10 22.80
C HIS A 550 -19.23 10.70 24.20
N GLY A 551 -18.59 10.06 25.18
CA GLY A 551 -18.81 10.34 26.60
C GLY A 551 -20.27 10.03 26.98
N ALA A 552 -20.99 11.06 27.44
CA ALA A 552 -22.38 10.92 27.87
C ALA A 552 -23.42 11.01 26.73
N CYS A 553 -23.00 11.29 25.49
CA CYS A 553 -23.92 11.46 24.35
C CYS A 553 -24.02 10.15 23.56
N ASP A 554 -25.24 9.63 23.38
CA ASP A 554 -25.50 8.52 22.47
C ASP A 554 -25.43 9.01 21.01
N VAL A 555 -24.61 8.34 20.20
CA VAL A 555 -24.29 8.71 18.81
C VAL A 555 -24.93 7.74 17.81
N ILE A 556 -24.86 6.43 18.11
CA ILE A 556 -25.44 5.35 17.30
C ILE A 556 -26.18 4.40 18.24
N ASP A 557 -27.39 4.01 17.85
CA ASP A 557 -28.10 2.87 18.42
C ASP A 557 -28.81 2.09 17.30
N LEU A 558 -28.07 1.15 16.70
CA LEU A 558 -28.44 0.42 15.49
C LEU A 558 -28.49 -1.10 15.72
N PRO A 559 -29.56 -1.82 15.34
CA PRO A 559 -29.55 -3.28 15.35
C PRO A 559 -28.53 -3.84 14.34
N MET A 560 -27.67 -4.77 14.77
CA MET A 560 -26.69 -5.42 13.89
C MET A 560 -27.37 -6.17 12.73
N GLU A 561 -28.52 -6.78 13.00
CA GLU A 561 -29.36 -7.44 11.98
C GLU A 561 -29.69 -6.49 10.82
N PHE A 562 -30.11 -5.25 11.12
CA PHE A 562 -30.44 -4.30 10.06
C PHE A 562 -29.19 -3.78 9.34
N LEU A 563 -28.10 -3.54 10.08
CA LEU A 563 -26.83 -3.11 9.49
C LEU A 563 -26.33 -4.12 8.43
N HIS A 564 -26.36 -5.42 8.73
CA HIS A 564 -25.78 -6.46 7.87
C HIS A 564 -26.78 -7.11 6.89
N HIS A 565 -28.07 -7.09 7.20
CA HIS A 565 -29.11 -7.78 6.42
C HIS A 565 -30.24 -6.87 5.92
N GLY A 566 -30.17 -5.56 6.18
CA GLY A 566 -31.15 -4.57 5.70
C GLY A 566 -30.98 -4.14 4.24
N LEU A 567 -29.83 -4.44 3.60
CA LEU A 567 -29.54 -4.04 2.23
C LEU A 567 -30.43 -4.79 1.22
N PRO A 568 -31.18 -4.09 0.34
CA PRO A 568 -31.94 -4.73 -0.72
C PRO A 568 -31.08 -5.45 -1.76
N GLY A 569 -31.58 -6.58 -2.29
CA GLY A 569 -30.90 -7.31 -3.36
C GLY A 569 -30.83 -6.54 -4.69
N ARG A 570 -29.73 -6.67 -5.42
CA ARG A 570 -29.48 -6.00 -6.70
C ARG A 570 -29.58 -6.96 -7.88
N THR A 571 -30.25 -6.51 -8.95
CA THR A 571 -30.30 -7.20 -10.25
C THR A 571 -29.65 -6.33 -11.33
N LEU A 572 -28.76 -6.91 -12.13
CA LEU A 572 -28.13 -6.27 -13.28
C LEU A 572 -28.74 -6.80 -14.58
N VAL A 573 -29.10 -5.90 -15.48
CA VAL A 573 -29.54 -6.25 -16.83
C VAL A 573 -28.38 -6.03 -17.79
N ALA A 574 -28.02 -7.07 -18.54
CA ALA A 574 -26.93 -7.06 -19.49
C ALA A 574 -27.38 -7.50 -20.87
N GLU A 575 -26.79 -6.92 -21.90
CA GLU A 575 -26.98 -7.33 -23.28
C GLU A 575 -25.62 -7.70 -23.89
N HIS A 576 -25.58 -8.83 -24.59
CA HIS A 576 -24.42 -9.24 -25.36
C HIS A 576 -24.85 -9.59 -26.77
N ARG A 577 -24.07 -9.18 -27.76
CA ARG A 577 -24.25 -9.58 -29.16
C ARG A 577 -22.95 -10.15 -29.67
N ASP A 578 -22.99 -11.35 -30.24
CA ASP A 578 -21.84 -11.90 -30.93
C ASP A 578 -21.40 -10.93 -32.02
N PRO A 579 -20.10 -10.61 -32.13
CA PRO A 579 -19.63 -9.84 -33.26
C PRO A 579 -19.99 -10.59 -34.55
N ALA A 580 -20.37 -9.86 -35.60
CA ALA A 580 -20.52 -10.47 -36.91
C ALA A 580 -19.24 -11.23 -37.26
N ILE A 581 -19.36 -12.46 -37.78
CA ILE A 581 -18.20 -13.26 -38.17
C ILE A 581 -17.50 -12.51 -39.30
N ALA A 582 -16.50 -11.69 -38.97
CA ALA A 582 -15.61 -11.13 -39.94
C ALA A 582 -14.85 -12.29 -40.57
N ALA A 583 -14.93 -12.42 -41.91
CA ALA A 583 -14.14 -13.39 -42.64
C ALA A 583 -12.68 -13.26 -42.22
N ALA A 584 -12.04 -14.38 -41.87
CA ALA A 584 -10.62 -14.38 -41.53
C ALA A 584 -9.87 -13.75 -42.70
N THR A 585 -9.26 -12.58 -42.47
CA THR A 585 -8.36 -11.98 -43.45
C THR A 585 -7.13 -12.87 -43.54
N THR A 586 -7.14 -13.77 -44.52
CA THR A 586 -5.97 -14.54 -44.96
C THR A 586 -5.08 -13.62 -45.79
N GLY A 587 -4.56 -12.57 -45.16
CA GLY A 587 -3.46 -11.79 -45.71
C GLY A 587 -2.15 -12.42 -45.26
N SER A 588 -1.17 -12.54 -46.17
CA SER A 588 0.21 -12.67 -45.72
C SER A 588 0.51 -11.46 -44.82
N PRO A 589 1.20 -11.65 -43.68
CA PRO A 589 1.66 -10.51 -42.90
C PRO A 589 2.43 -9.57 -43.85
N PRO A 590 2.32 -8.25 -43.68
CA PRO A 590 3.04 -7.31 -44.52
C PRO A 590 4.53 -7.66 -44.52
N ALA A 591 5.24 -7.32 -45.59
CA ALA A 591 6.70 -7.41 -45.58
C ALA A 591 7.21 -6.47 -44.47
N ILE A 592 7.72 -7.06 -43.39
CA ILE A 592 8.21 -6.32 -42.22
C ILE A 592 9.73 -6.41 -42.21
N ASP A 593 10.38 -5.27 -42.00
CA ASP A 593 11.77 -5.23 -41.60
C ASP A 593 11.88 -5.77 -40.16
N ASN A 594 12.37 -7.00 -40.02
CA ASN A 594 12.49 -7.68 -38.74
C ASN A 594 13.51 -7.01 -37.80
N GLU A 595 14.54 -6.37 -38.34
CA GLU A 595 15.55 -5.68 -37.54
C GLU A 595 14.92 -4.44 -36.92
N LYS A 596 14.28 -3.60 -37.75
CA LYS A 596 13.54 -2.43 -37.27
C LYS A 596 12.44 -2.83 -36.29
N LEU A 597 11.64 -3.85 -36.60
CA LEU A 597 10.58 -4.31 -35.71
C LEU A 597 11.12 -4.78 -34.36
N LEU A 598 12.24 -5.51 -34.34
CA LEU A 598 12.84 -5.96 -33.08
C LEU A 598 13.33 -4.77 -32.24
N LEU A 599 13.97 -3.78 -32.86
CA LEU A 599 14.41 -2.56 -32.17
C LEU A 599 13.22 -1.75 -31.65
N ASP A 600 12.17 -1.60 -32.46
CA ASP A 600 10.92 -0.94 -32.06
C ASP A 600 10.25 -1.68 -30.89
N LEU A 601 10.26 -3.02 -30.90
CA LEU A 601 9.72 -3.83 -29.81
C LEU A 601 10.55 -3.68 -28.54
N LEU A 602 11.89 -3.71 -28.61
CA LEU A 602 12.76 -3.54 -27.45
C LEU A 602 12.66 -2.14 -26.85
N ALA A 603 12.42 -1.13 -27.68
CA ALA A 603 12.21 0.26 -27.25
C ALA A 603 10.78 0.53 -26.76
N HIS A 604 9.81 -0.32 -27.11
CA HIS A 604 8.42 -0.11 -26.73
C HIS A 604 8.29 -0.08 -25.20
N PRO A 605 7.58 0.91 -24.62
CA PRO A 605 7.45 1.05 -23.17
C PRO A 605 7.09 -0.26 -22.50
N ASN A 606 6.06 -0.99 -22.94
CA ASN A 606 5.64 -2.31 -22.39
C ASN A 606 6.62 -3.51 -22.51
N VAL A 607 7.78 -3.34 -23.13
CA VAL A 607 8.77 -4.42 -23.34
C VAL A 607 10.14 -4.03 -22.79
N ALA A 608 10.48 -2.74 -22.84
CA ALA A 608 11.73 -2.19 -22.31
C ALA A 608 11.97 -2.59 -20.84
N SER A 609 13.23 -2.53 -20.40
CA SER A 609 13.62 -2.85 -19.02
C SER A 609 12.82 -2.04 -17.99
N ARG A 610 12.62 -2.64 -16.81
CA ARG A 610 11.99 -2.03 -15.63
C ARG A 610 12.97 -1.72 -14.51
N GLU A 611 14.26 -1.84 -14.80
CA GLU A 611 15.32 -1.70 -13.81
C GLU A 611 15.20 -0.40 -12.99
N SER A 612 14.91 0.74 -13.64
CA SER A 612 14.79 2.03 -12.93
C SER A 612 13.68 2.09 -11.88
N ILE A 613 12.61 1.31 -12.04
CA ILE A 613 11.53 1.18 -11.07
C ILE A 613 11.93 0.13 -10.03
N VAL A 614 12.31 -1.06 -10.51
CA VAL A 614 12.62 -2.21 -9.66
C VAL A 614 13.73 -1.88 -8.66
N SER A 615 14.83 -1.27 -9.10
CA SER A 615 15.98 -0.93 -8.25
C SER A 615 15.69 0.11 -7.16
N SER A 616 14.52 0.75 -7.18
CA SER A 616 14.10 1.70 -6.14
C SER A 616 13.50 1.00 -4.91
N TYR A 617 13.17 -0.28 -5.03
CA TYR A 617 12.59 -1.09 -3.96
C TYR A 617 13.64 -1.99 -3.32
N ASP A 618 13.47 -2.29 -2.04
CA ASP A 618 14.15 -3.42 -1.41
C ASP A 618 13.60 -4.75 -1.97
N HIS A 619 14.49 -5.71 -2.20
CA HIS A 619 14.14 -7.06 -2.65
C HIS A 619 14.69 -8.19 -1.77
N GLU A 620 15.44 -7.86 -0.71
CA GLU A 620 16.31 -8.81 -0.01
C GLU A 620 16.16 -8.80 1.52
N VAL A 621 15.54 -7.77 2.09
CA VAL A 621 15.31 -7.66 3.53
C VAL A 621 14.63 -8.93 4.04
N ARG A 622 15.06 -9.35 5.24
CA ARG A 622 14.75 -10.65 5.88
C ARG A 622 15.42 -11.89 5.26
N GLY A 623 16.16 -11.75 4.16
CA GLY A 623 16.97 -12.83 3.57
C GLY A 623 16.14 -14.00 3.01
N GLY A 624 14.87 -13.75 2.68
CA GLY A 624 13.93 -14.77 2.20
C GLY A 624 13.89 -14.93 0.68
N THR A 625 14.41 -13.99 -0.10
CA THR A 625 14.31 -13.99 -1.57
C THR A 625 15.41 -14.84 -2.20
N VAL A 626 15.02 -15.96 -2.83
CA VAL A 626 15.94 -16.88 -3.53
C VAL A 626 16.09 -16.49 -5.00
N VAL A 627 14.97 -16.29 -5.68
CA VAL A 627 14.93 -15.76 -7.06
C VAL A 627 14.41 -14.33 -6.98
N ARG A 628 15.29 -13.40 -7.36
CA ARG A 628 15.08 -11.94 -7.34
C ARG A 628 14.52 -11.46 -8.69
N PRO A 629 13.96 -10.24 -8.77
CA PRO A 629 13.49 -9.66 -10.04
C PRO A 629 14.52 -9.75 -11.17
N PHE A 630 15.80 -9.53 -10.85
CA PHE A 630 16.92 -9.78 -11.76
C PHE A 630 17.84 -10.90 -11.27
N ALA A 631 18.28 -11.73 -12.20
CA ALA A 631 19.14 -12.89 -11.98
C ALA A 631 20.21 -13.00 -13.08
N GLY A 632 21.01 -14.07 -13.02
CA GLY A 632 22.13 -14.29 -13.92
C GLY A 632 23.48 -13.79 -13.36
N PRO A 633 24.58 -14.03 -14.07
CA PRO A 633 25.94 -13.74 -13.56
C PRO A 633 26.19 -12.26 -13.25
N ALA A 634 25.51 -11.36 -13.96
CA ALA A 634 25.58 -9.91 -13.75
C ALA A 634 24.35 -9.33 -13.04
N ALA A 635 23.39 -10.17 -12.62
CA ALA A 635 22.13 -9.76 -11.99
C ALA A 635 21.33 -8.72 -12.81
N ASP A 636 21.32 -8.89 -14.13
CA ASP A 636 20.69 -7.99 -15.11
C ASP A 636 19.62 -8.68 -15.97
N GLY A 637 19.43 -10.00 -15.82
CA GLY A 637 18.43 -10.77 -16.54
C GLY A 637 17.09 -10.79 -15.79
N PRO A 638 15.98 -10.30 -16.36
CA PRO A 638 14.68 -10.33 -15.69
C PRO A 638 14.20 -11.77 -15.46
N THR A 639 13.48 -12.00 -14.38
CA THR A 639 12.89 -13.31 -14.04
C THR A 639 11.37 -13.31 -14.20
N ASP A 640 10.79 -14.48 -14.48
CA ASP A 640 9.35 -14.63 -14.68
C ASP A 640 8.55 -14.68 -13.36
N ALA A 641 9.22 -15.00 -12.24
CA ALA A 641 8.60 -15.15 -10.94
C ALA A 641 9.65 -14.99 -9.83
N ALA A 642 9.22 -14.41 -8.71
CA ALA A 642 9.99 -14.43 -7.49
C ALA A 642 9.85 -15.79 -6.80
N VAL A 643 10.92 -16.24 -6.13
CA VAL A 643 10.89 -17.45 -5.29
C VAL A 643 11.36 -17.08 -3.90
N LEU A 644 10.54 -17.35 -2.91
CA LEU A 644 10.76 -17.03 -1.51
C LEU A 644 10.95 -18.31 -0.68
N LYS A 645 11.97 -18.30 0.18
CA LYS A 645 12.20 -19.27 1.24
C LYS A 645 12.23 -18.52 2.58
N PRO A 646 11.05 -18.23 3.16
CA PRO A 646 10.92 -17.35 4.31
C PRO A 646 11.75 -17.82 5.52
N LEU A 647 12.14 -16.88 6.38
CA LEU A 647 12.84 -17.20 7.63
C LEU A 647 12.02 -18.21 8.45
N GLY A 648 12.68 -19.22 9.04
CA GLY A 648 12.04 -20.31 9.77
C GLY A 648 11.77 -21.57 8.93
N THR A 649 11.74 -21.45 7.59
CA THR A 649 11.41 -22.57 6.68
C THR A 649 12.65 -23.29 6.11
N TRP A 650 13.84 -22.96 6.60
CA TRP A 650 15.11 -23.37 5.97
C TRP A 650 15.48 -24.85 6.17
N HIS A 651 14.76 -25.54 7.05
CA HIS A 651 14.97 -26.93 7.40
C HIS A 651 14.44 -27.92 6.34
N HIS A 652 13.71 -27.44 5.33
CA HIS A 652 13.23 -28.23 4.19
C HIS A 652 13.39 -27.46 2.86
N ASP A 653 13.04 -28.09 1.73
CA ASP A 653 13.19 -27.51 0.39
C ASP A 653 11.93 -26.86 -0.20
N ARG A 654 10.82 -26.80 0.56
CA ARG A 654 9.61 -26.06 0.13
C ARG A 654 9.88 -24.54 0.06
N ALA A 655 9.27 -23.88 -0.91
CA ALA A 655 9.40 -22.46 -1.20
C ALA A 655 8.10 -21.92 -1.84
N VAL A 656 7.90 -20.61 -1.79
CA VAL A 656 6.76 -19.93 -2.42
C VAL A 656 7.22 -19.33 -3.75
N ALA A 657 6.51 -19.64 -4.84
CA ALA A 657 6.70 -18.96 -6.12
C ALA A 657 5.58 -17.94 -6.34
N LEU A 658 5.93 -16.69 -6.64
CA LEU A 658 5.01 -15.58 -6.84
C LEU A 658 5.14 -15.02 -8.25
N ALA A 659 4.07 -15.13 -9.04
CA ALA A 659 4.00 -14.64 -10.42
C ALA A 659 2.74 -13.81 -10.67
N VAL A 660 2.85 -12.83 -11.56
CA VAL A 660 1.74 -11.95 -11.98
C VAL A 660 1.48 -12.08 -13.48
N GLY A 661 0.22 -11.95 -13.88
CA GLY A 661 -0.17 -11.94 -15.29
C GLY A 661 -1.28 -10.93 -15.58
N LEU A 662 -1.07 -10.11 -16.62
CA LEU A 662 -2.09 -9.21 -17.15
C LEU A 662 -1.98 -9.07 -18.68
N ASN A 663 -3.12 -8.91 -19.36
CA ASN A 663 -3.15 -8.54 -20.78
C ASN A 663 -4.47 -7.83 -21.14
N PRO A 664 -4.56 -6.50 -20.94
CA PRO A 664 -5.80 -5.76 -21.21
C PRO A 664 -6.18 -5.74 -22.69
N ARG A 665 -5.20 -5.93 -23.61
CA ARG A 665 -5.45 -5.97 -25.06
C ARG A 665 -6.28 -7.20 -25.45
N LEU A 666 -6.06 -8.35 -24.81
CA LEU A 666 -6.89 -9.55 -25.04
C LEU A 666 -8.33 -9.31 -24.59
N THR A 667 -8.56 -8.61 -23.48
CA THR A 667 -9.90 -8.27 -23.01
C THR A 667 -10.64 -7.37 -24.00
N ARG A 668 -9.97 -6.37 -24.59
CA ARG A 668 -10.54 -5.53 -25.66
C ARG A 668 -10.78 -6.31 -26.94
N ALA A 669 -9.80 -7.11 -27.37
CA ALA A 669 -9.90 -7.90 -28.59
C ALA A 669 -10.97 -9.00 -28.51
N ALA A 670 -11.19 -9.60 -27.34
CA ALA A 670 -12.25 -10.59 -27.12
C ALA A 670 -13.67 -10.00 -27.29
N ARG A 671 -13.84 -8.67 -27.12
CA ARG A 671 -15.10 -7.99 -27.49
C ARG A 671 -15.32 -7.89 -29.01
N HIS A 672 -14.24 -8.00 -29.80
CA HIS A 672 -14.25 -7.80 -31.26
C HIS A 672 -13.94 -9.07 -32.08
N ARG A 673 -13.34 -10.11 -31.48
CA ARG A 673 -12.91 -11.34 -32.17
C ARG A 673 -13.31 -12.59 -31.39
N ARG A 674 -14.42 -13.22 -31.79
CA ARG A 674 -14.66 -14.66 -31.58
C ARG A 674 -15.13 -15.35 -32.88
N GLY A 675 -14.39 -15.12 -33.96
CA GLY A 675 -14.55 -15.84 -35.24
C GLY A 675 -13.56 -16.98 -35.46
N VAL A 676 -12.81 -17.44 -34.44
CA VAL A 676 -11.83 -18.54 -34.59
C VAL A 676 -12.13 -19.65 -33.58
N PRO A 677 -12.38 -20.90 -34.01
CA PRO A 677 -12.54 -22.02 -33.10
C PRO A 677 -11.17 -22.37 -32.48
N GLN A 678 -11.03 -22.19 -31.17
CA GLN A 678 -9.92 -22.79 -30.42
C GLN A 678 -10.41 -23.97 -29.57
N PRO A 679 -9.61 -25.05 -29.49
CA PRO A 679 -9.97 -26.24 -28.74
C PRO A 679 -9.97 -25.96 -27.23
N HIS A 680 -10.98 -26.50 -26.55
CA HIS A 680 -11.25 -26.41 -25.12
C HIS A 680 -10.01 -26.37 -24.21
N ARG A 681 -9.75 -25.19 -23.61
CA ARG A 681 -9.24 -25.05 -22.23
C ARG A 681 -9.90 -23.84 -21.57
N ARG A 682 -10.96 -24.09 -20.81
CA ARG A 682 -11.62 -23.10 -19.95
C ARG A 682 -10.75 -22.83 -18.72
N ARG A 683 -10.36 -21.57 -18.49
CA ARG A 683 -10.20 -20.92 -17.17
C ARG A 683 -10.59 -19.45 -17.33
N GLY A 684 -11.25 -18.89 -16.32
CA GLY A 684 -12.17 -17.73 -16.39
C GLY A 684 -11.65 -16.49 -17.12
N GLY A 685 -12.55 -15.82 -17.84
CA GLY A 685 -12.30 -14.52 -18.47
C GLY A 685 -12.74 -13.37 -17.54
N PRO A 686 -12.02 -12.23 -17.53
CA PRO A 686 -12.43 -11.05 -16.76
C PRO A 686 -13.54 -10.23 -17.47
N PHE A 687 -14.35 -9.56 -16.64
CA PHE A 687 -15.45 -8.66 -17.02
C PHE A 687 -14.94 -7.31 -17.61
N PRO A 688 -15.82 -6.50 -18.23
CA PRO A 688 -15.46 -5.25 -18.87
C PRO A 688 -15.19 -4.13 -17.85
N GLY A 689 -14.03 -3.46 -17.95
CA GLY A 689 -13.80 -2.13 -17.36
C GLY A 689 -12.71 -2.04 -16.30
N ARG A 690 -12.27 -3.16 -15.71
CA ARG A 690 -11.07 -3.23 -14.85
C ARG A 690 -10.30 -4.51 -15.19
N PRO A 691 -9.01 -4.44 -15.58
CA PRO A 691 -8.21 -5.64 -15.75
C PRO A 691 -8.01 -6.29 -14.39
N ALA A 692 -8.37 -7.57 -14.27
CA ALA A 692 -7.98 -8.37 -13.12
C ALA A 692 -6.54 -8.83 -13.36
N GLY A 693 -5.61 -8.40 -12.50
CA GLY A 693 -4.33 -9.09 -12.35
C GLY A 693 -4.60 -10.47 -11.75
N GLN A 694 -4.06 -11.53 -12.35
CA GLN A 694 -4.15 -12.88 -11.78
C GLN A 694 -2.85 -13.18 -11.04
N LEU A 695 -2.94 -13.36 -9.72
CA LEU A 695 -1.86 -13.92 -8.91
C LEU A 695 -1.89 -15.45 -9.06
N GLN A 696 -0.75 -16.07 -9.38
CA GLN A 696 -0.63 -17.52 -9.46
C GLN A 696 0.35 -18.03 -8.41
N LEU A 697 -0.12 -19.00 -7.61
CA LEU A 697 0.69 -19.75 -6.64
C LEU A 697 0.77 -21.21 -7.12
N GLY A 698 1.99 -21.77 -7.16
CA GLY A 698 2.27 -23.13 -7.63
C GLY A 698 2.60 -24.11 -6.51
N ARG A 699 2.29 -25.41 -6.70
CA ARG A 699 2.58 -26.51 -5.75
C ARG A 699 4.00 -27.08 -5.96
N PRO A 700 4.71 -27.54 -4.91
CA PRO A 700 6.04 -28.17 -5.05
C PRO A 700 6.07 -29.47 -5.87
N ASP A 701 5.02 -30.31 -5.77
CA ASP A 701 5.06 -31.70 -6.23
C ASP A 701 4.77 -31.92 -7.73
N GLU A 702 4.51 -30.86 -8.50
CA GLU A 702 4.28 -30.95 -9.96
C GLU A 702 5.25 -30.09 -10.79
N THR A 703 6.47 -29.87 -10.30
CA THR A 703 7.53 -29.24 -11.10
C THR A 703 8.13 -30.21 -12.12
N ARG A 704 7.34 -30.63 -13.12
CA ARG A 704 7.92 -30.70 -14.46
C ARG A 704 8.21 -29.25 -14.86
N PRO A 705 9.40 -28.91 -15.38
CA PRO A 705 9.72 -27.54 -15.73
C PRO A 705 8.60 -27.02 -16.64
N ALA A 706 7.94 -25.94 -16.18
CA ALA A 706 6.98 -25.21 -16.97
C ALA A 706 7.72 -24.69 -18.21
N ARG A 707 7.71 -25.46 -19.29
CA ARG A 707 7.88 -24.89 -20.62
C ARG A 707 6.66 -24.03 -20.83
N ILE A 708 6.80 -22.73 -20.57
CA ILE A 708 5.97 -21.72 -21.22
C ILE A 708 6.29 -21.88 -22.72
N ALA A 709 5.49 -22.71 -23.38
CA ALA A 709 5.61 -22.94 -24.80
C ALA A 709 5.14 -21.67 -25.51
N GLY A 710 6.11 -20.86 -25.94
CA GLY A 710 5.90 -19.85 -26.95
C GLY A 710 5.18 -20.48 -28.15
N ALA A 711 4.08 -19.86 -28.55
CA ALA A 711 3.35 -20.25 -29.73
C ALA A 711 4.28 -20.20 -30.96
N GLY A 712 4.33 -21.31 -31.70
CA GLY A 712 4.85 -21.36 -33.07
C GLY A 712 6.14 -22.15 -33.23
N ARG A 713 6.02 -23.45 -33.54
CA ARG A 713 6.92 -24.12 -34.49
C ARG A 713 6.17 -25.18 -35.30
N GLY A 714 5.74 -24.79 -36.50
CA GLY A 714 5.64 -25.70 -37.63
C GLY A 714 7.03 -26.27 -37.95
N GLY A 715 7.07 -27.54 -38.36
CA GLY A 715 8.27 -28.35 -38.37
C GLY A 715 9.38 -27.87 -39.31
N LEU A 716 10.62 -27.99 -38.84
CA LEU A 716 11.80 -28.24 -39.68
C LEU A 716 12.82 -29.03 -38.84
N ARG A 717 13.01 -30.31 -39.20
CA ARG A 717 14.03 -31.18 -38.64
C ARG A 717 15.39 -30.81 -39.24
N ARG A 718 16.35 -30.37 -38.43
CA ARG A 718 17.79 -30.53 -38.70
C ARG A 718 18.51 -30.94 -37.41
N ARG A 719 19.27 -32.03 -37.49
CA ARG A 719 20.07 -32.62 -36.40
C ARG A 719 21.35 -31.79 -36.19
N GLY A 720 21.60 -31.34 -34.95
CA GLY A 720 22.90 -30.87 -34.46
C GLY A 720 23.45 -31.82 -33.38
N PRO A 721 24.76 -31.81 -33.07
CA PRO A 721 25.43 -32.82 -32.25
C PRO A 721 25.11 -32.66 -30.75
N PRO A 722 25.28 -33.73 -29.94
CA PRO A 722 24.82 -33.75 -28.56
C PRO A 722 25.71 -32.89 -27.64
N LEU A 723 25.07 -32.15 -26.73
CA LEU A 723 25.70 -31.44 -25.61
C LEU A 723 26.24 -32.44 -24.55
N PRO A 724 27.35 -32.14 -23.86
CA PRO A 724 27.94 -33.03 -22.87
C PRO A 724 27.14 -33.08 -21.55
N ARG A 725 27.20 -34.23 -20.88
CA ARG A 725 26.51 -34.53 -19.61
C ARG A 725 27.05 -33.69 -18.43
N PRO A 726 26.22 -33.39 -17.41
CA PRO A 726 26.63 -32.58 -16.26
C PRO A 726 27.61 -33.32 -15.33
N VAL A 727 28.66 -32.60 -14.92
CA VAL A 727 29.67 -33.04 -13.96
C VAL A 727 29.14 -32.84 -12.54
N ARG A 728 29.14 -33.90 -11.72
CA ARG A 728 28.89 -33.83 -10.27
C ARG A 728 30.08 -33.15 -9.58
N LEU A 729 29.85 -32.03 -8.91
CA LEU A 729 30.85 -31.39 -8.04
C LEU A 729 30.87 -32.07 -6.66
N ARG A 730 32.03 -32.57 -6.25
CA ARG A 730 32.31 -32.98 -4.86
C ARG A 730 32.72 -31.76 -4.04
N GLN A 731 32.20 -31.68 -2.82
CA GLN A 731 32.54 -30.65 -1.83
C GLN A 731 33.99 -30.76 -1.35
N GLY A 732 34.60 -29.59 -1.11
CA GLY A 732 35.72 -29.38 -0.19
C GLY A 732 37.09 -29.14 -0.85
N GLN A 733 37.49 -27.86 -0.97
CA GLN A 733 38.85 -27.31 -0.73
C GLN A 733 38.84 -25.76 -0.89
N PRO A 734 39.71 -25.01 -0.18
CA PRO A 734 39.62 -23.55 -0.06
C PRO A 734 40.22 -22.79 -1.26
N LEU A 735 39.57 -21.68 -1.65
CA LEU A 735 39.96 -20.82 -2.77
C LEU A 735 41.26 -20.05 -2.48
N GLN A 736 42.30 -20.31 -3.28
CA GLN A 736 43.48 -19.46 -3.41
C GLN A 736 43.18 -18.26 -4.33
N ARG A 737 43.65 -17.07 -3.93
CA ARG A 737 43.60 -15.81 -4.71
C ARG A 737 44.31 -15.98 -6.05
N VAL A 738 43.61 -15.67 -7.15
CA VAL A 738 44.20 -15.54 -8.49
C VAL A 738 44.33 -14.07 -8.87
N ARG A 739 45.55 -13.69 -9.26
CA ARG A 739 45.97 -12.37 -9.74
C ARG A 739 45.32 -12.03 -11.08
N ARG A 740 44.94 -10.76 -11.26
CA ARG A 740 44.57 -10.17 -12.57
C ARG A 740 45.83 -10.04 -13.47
N PRO A 741 45.76 -10.38 -14.76
CA PRO A 741 46.77 -9.97 -15.73
C PRO A 741 46.46 -8.55 -16.24
N GLY A 742 47.47 -7.70 -16.24
CA GLY A 742 47.41 -6.35 -16.82
C GLY A 742 47.68 -6.34 -18.31
N GLY A 743 47.35 -5.22 -18.95
CA GLY A 743 47.73 -4.92 -20.34
C GLY A 743 47.60 -3.42 -20.65
N ALA A 744 48.78 -2.79 -20.82
CA ALA A 744 49.16 -1.61 -21.63
C ALA A 744 48.34 -0.29 -21.52
N ARG A 745 48.86 0.79 -20.92
CA ARG A 745 49.89 1.77 -21.37
C ARG A 745 49.44 2.71 -22.51
N HIS A 746 49.18 3.97 -22.15
CA HIS A 746 49.66 5.16 -22.87
C HIS A 746 50.15 6.20 -21.85
N ALA A 747 51.31 6.79 -22.12
CA ALA A 747 52.03 7.72 -21.26
C ALA A 747 52.30 9.02 -22.02
N ALA A 748 52.13 10.16 -21.35
CA ALA A 748 52.88 11.40 -21.54
C ALA A 748 52.63 12.23 -20.26
N ASP A 749 53.57 12.31 -19.33
CA ASP A 749 54.74 13.21 -19.29
C ASP A 749 54.42 14.49 -18.50
N LEU A 750 55.10 14.69 -17.35
CA LEU A 750 55.66 15.96 -16.87
C LEU A 750 56.17 15.86 -15.41
N ARG A 751 57.51 15.77 -15.34
CA ARG A 751 58.47 16.47 -14.45
C ARG A 751 58.50 16.23 -12.92
N ARG A 752 59.72 15.83 -12.54
CA ARG A 752 60.40 15.73 -11.23
C ARG A 752 60.48 17.05 -10.42
N ARG A 753 60.62 16.90 -9.10
CA ARG A 753 61.68 17.50 -8.22
C ARG A 753 61.70 16.71 -6.88
N ASP A 754 62.76 15.94 -6.62
CA ASP A 754 63.89 16.20 -5.70
C ASP A 754 63.52 16.06 -4.21
N ARG A 755 63.87 14.94 -3.54
CA ARG A 755 65.13 14.64 -2.79
C ARG A 755 65.18 15.27 -1.39
N ALA A 756 65.10 14.41 -0.35
CA ALA A 756 66.10 14.27 0.74
C ALA A 756 65.59 13.32 1.84
N GLY A 757 66.28 12.18 2.05
CA GLY A 757 66.43 11.57 3.39
C GLY A 757 67.70 12.13 4.06
N PRO A 758 68.30 11.52 5.12
CA PRO A 758 68.09 10.14 5.59
C PRO A 758 68.20 9.87 7.13
N ALA A 759 68.05 8.57 7.47
CA ALA A 759 68.74 7.79 8.54
C ALA A 759 68.42 8.10 10.02
N SER A 760 68.36 7.16 10.98
CA SER A 760 68.83 5.75 11.18
C SER A 760 68.06 5.17 12.40
N GLY A 761 67.59 3.92 12.47
CA GLY A 761 68.33 2.64 12.60
C GLY A 761 68.60 2.33 14.10
N GLY A 762 68.36 1.17 14.72
CA GLY A 762 67.87 -0.20 14.43
C GLY A 762 67.33 -0.76 15.78
N ASP A 763 67.18 -2.04 16.08
CA ASP A 763 66.90 -3.33 15.43
C ASP A 763 66.83 -4.35 16.60
N GLU A 764 66.36 -5.58 16.32
CA GLU A 764 66.48 -6.82 17.11
C GLU A 764 65.32 -7.31 18.02
N ARG A 765 64.69 -8.37 17.49
CA ARG A 765 63.93 -9.50 18.10
C ARG A 765 64.95 -10.54 18.68
N PRO A 766 64.61 -11.66 19.41
CA PRO A 766 63.43 -12.54 19.19
C PRO A 766 62.86 -13.43 20.35
N ASP A 767 61.74 -14.09 20.01
CA ASP A 767 61.24 -15.46 20.30
C ASP A 767 60.72 -15.99 21.69
N HIS A 768 59.43 -16.37 21.63
CA HIS A 768 58.74 -17.62 22.04
C HIS A 768 58.78 -18.20 23.48
N LEU A 769 57.59 -18.36 24.12
CA LEU A 769 57.02 -19.66 24.55
C LEU A 769 55.60 -19.59 25.22
N ARG A 770 54.65 -20.32 24.59
CA ARG A 770 53.41 -21.03 25.03
C ARG A 770 52.77 -20.81 26.43
N LYS A 771 51.43 -20.72 26.46
CA LYS A 771 50.52 -21.66 27.16
C LYS A 771 49.03 -21.53 26.71
N ARG A 772 48.29 -22.63 26.86
CA ARG A 772 46.95 -23.00 26.32
C ARG A 772 45.81 -22.76 27.36
N PRO A 773 44.51 -23.02 27.04
CA PRO A 773 43.34 -22.25 27.50
C PRO A 773 42.51 -22.91 28.61
N VAL A 774 41.50 -22.20 29.13
CA VAL A 774 40.43 -22.71 30.01
C VAL A 774 39.06 -22.26 29.48
N ALA A 775 38.09 -23.18 29.49
CA ALA A 775 36.69 -23.00 29.14
C ALA A 775 35.78 -23.60 30.24
N GLY A 776 34.53 -23.09 30.33
CA GLY A 776 33.39 -23.60 31.12
C GLY A 776 33.02 -22.69 32.29
N GLY A 777 31.79 -22.23 32.55
CA GLY A 777 30.45 -22.48 31.99
C GLY A 777 29.46 -22.79 33.13
N THR A 778 28.44 -21.94 33.39
CA THR A 778 27.19 -22.20 34.17
C THR A 778 26.30 -20.94 34.11
N ARG A 779 25.15 -20.92 33.42
CA ARG A 779 23.75 -21.22 33.85
C ARG A 779 23.26 -20.54 35.15
N PHE A 780 22.22 -19.70 35.05
CA PHE A 780 21.18 -19.53 36.10
C PHE A 780 19.86 -18.94 35.53
N ARG A 781 18.74 -19.58 35.92
CA ARG A 781 17.32 -19.18 35.91
C ARG A 781 16.66 -20.03 37.02
N PRO A 782 15.44 -19.74 37.52
CA PRO A 782 14.91 -18.59 38.27
C PRO A 782 14.56 -18.98 39.75
N PRO A 783 14.07 -18.09 40.63
CA PRO A 783 13.54 -18.51 41.93
C PRO A 783 12.02 -18.67 41.92
N GLY A 784 11.56 -19.81 42.41
CA GLY A 784 10.20 -20.03 42.87
C GLY A 784 10.17 -20.30 44.38
N ARG A 785 9.16 -19.72 45.03
CA ARG A 785 8.53 -20.08 46.33
C ARG A 785 9.39 -20.22 47.59
N VAL A 786 9.04 -19.35 48.55
CA VAL A 786 9.31 -19.41 49.99
C VAL A 786 8.33 -20.37 50.68
N PRO A 787 8.77 -21.08 51.74
CA PRO A 787 7.93 -21.39 52.90
C PRO A 787 8.48 -20.75 54.19
N GLY A 788 7.57 -20.23 55.02
CA GLY A 788 7.68 -20.08 56.48
C GLY A 788 8.95 -19.48 57.10
N GLY A 789 8.81 -18.28 57.66
CA GLY A 789 9.81 -17.64 58.53
C GLY A 789 9.79 -16.13 58.39
#